data_AF-A0A1W9SK66-F1
#
_entry.id   AF-A0A1W9SK66-F1
#
_cell.length_a   1.000
_cell.length_b   1.000
_cell.length_c   1.000
_cell.angle_alpha   90.00
_cell.angle_beta   90.00
_cell.angle_gamma   90.00
#
_symmetry.space_group_name_H-M   'P 1'
#
loop_
_entity.id
_entity.type
_entity.pdbx_description
1 polymer ?
#
loop_
_entity_poly.entity_id
_entity_poly.type
_entity_poly.pdbx_seq_one_letter_code
_entity_poly.pdbx_strand_id
1 'polypeptide(L)'
;MKILKIELQNINSLKSKKPIVIDFENDKFKNTGLYAITGTTGSGKTTILDAITVALYYEIPRFNKSKAKLTDFVSYGADKALSRITFENKNEKFEAHWSIRVKTKNGKKELKKPIEKCVLKNISTGKIISSKKNETKAKIEEIIQLNYNQFLRSVMLAQGEFAAFLSANNNDKSKLLEQITGNDVYKKIGEETHKRFVEEQIKLNKIKNKIDNSDNLLSEEKLNEITEEQKIINTDIKKLDNEIIISEEIISWHKKENELNDKKIENKKDFQNLEIEKNDKKIFIEKLNVNEKAEEFKELIFEISKNEKEILHKNAKHKIINEELIFVKNENLENENKLEISKKEFSNKKIDFENWLPKLEKVNYLDSEIENIQKNKNNINLKINELSENLKILDEKIIENKKDLKNKRFKREKINRFLSKNENLKEIEKNLISWKNEILFIKNNLIKISDKENFINNKKINISNNEKNIEIYEKKFFQKNDEIFKLNEEILKIIQIIEKNNFENLISEKDFLNKNKISLNKILILSKNYKEFLLKNKNLKIEKNKFLIKKDEIFEDLKNFILKIKESKKSLEDIEKIFELELKIKNLEKERKNLKKDEACVLCGSKIHPLIEKYEKISISKTEKELENRKNILNDFLKKEKIANKKFTKIETKISINILNLKEVNENIKILRKLLKKFKKNKRKKKKKKKF
;
A
#
# COMPACT_ATOMS: atom_id res chain seq x y z
N MET A 1 -8.99 -44.11 -15.42
CA MET A 1 -9.97 -44.92 -14.67
C MET A 1 -11.32 -44.90 -15.36
N LYS A 2 -11.85 -46.07 -15.77
CA LYS A 2 -13.17 -46.24 -16.40
C LYS A 2 -13.93 -47.39 -15.71
N ILE A 3 -15.18 -47.17 -15.28
CA ILE A 3 -16.01 -48.26 -14.73
C ILE A 3 -16.64 -49.03 -15.89
N LEU A 4 -16.45 -50.34 -15.92
CA LEU A 4 -16.95 -51.23 -16.99
C LEU A 4 -18.26 -51.91 -16.58
N LYS A 5 -18.33 -52.40 -15.34
CA LYS A 5 -19.47 -53.21 -14.87
C LYS A 5 -19.70 -53.02 -13.38
N ILE A 6 -20.96 -52.97 -12.97
CA ILE A 6 -21.39 -52.94 -11.57
C ILE A 6 -22.32 -54.14 -11.33
N GLU A 7 -22.02 -54.97 -10.34
CA GLU A 7 -22.89 -56.04 -9.88
C GLU A 7 -23.21 -55.82 -8.40
N LEU A 8 -24.50 -55.81 -8.04
CA LEU A 8 -24.93 -55.59 -6.66
C LEU A 8 -26.08 -56.53 -6.29
N GLN A 9 -26.13 -56.98 -5.03
CA GLN A 9 -27.20 -57.84 -4.54
C GLN A 9 -27.53 -57.54 -3.08
N ASN A 10 -28.82 -57.37 -2.77
CA ASN A 10 -29.35 -57.21 -1.42
C ASN A 10 -28.73 -56.04 -0.66
N ILE A 11 -28.60 -54.90 -1.34
CA ILE A 11 -28.07 -53.68 -0.76
C ILE A 11 -29.22 -52.68 -0.60
N ASN A 12 -29.44 -52.20 0.62
CA ASN A 12 -30.45 -51.20 0.99
C ASN A 12 -31.83 -51.49 0.34
N SER A 13 -32.33 -50.61 -0.53
CA SER A 13 -33.62 -50.78 -1.22
C SER A 13 -33.62 -51.80 -2.38
N LEU A 14 -32.44 -52.28 -2.82
CA LEU A 14 -32.28 -53.16 -3.98
C LEU A 14 -32.10 -54.63 -3.57
N LYS A 15 -33.21 -55.26 -3.15
CA LYS A 15 -33.27 -56.68 -2.78
C LYS A 15 -33.57 -57.56 -4.00
N SER A 16 -32.74 -58.59 -4.24
CA SER A 16 -32.94 -59.48 -5.39
C SER A 16 -32.37 -60.89 -5.15
N LYS A 17 -33.04 -61.91 -5.72
CA LYS A 17 -32.57 -63.30 -5.70
C LYS A 17 -31.29 -63.51 -6.53
N LYS A 18 -31.13 -62.75 -7.62
CA LYS A 18 -29.94 -62.76 -8.49
C LYS A 18 -29.21 -61.41 -8.42
N PRO A 19 -27.87 -61.35 -8.60
CA PRO A 19 -27.15 -60.08 -8.69
C PRO A 19 -27.73 -59.19 -9.79
N ILE A 20 -27.98 -57.93 -9.47
CA ILE A 20 -28.36 -56.89 -10.44
C ILE A 20 -27.07 -56.47 -11.13
N VAL A 21 -27.06 -56.54 -12.46
CA VAL A 21 -25.88 -56.25 -13.28
C VAL A 21 -26.14 -55.05 -14.16
N ILE A 22 -25.27 -54.05 -14.05
CA ILE A 22 -25.21 -52.88 -14.93
C ILE A 22 -23.89 -52.99 -15.68
N ASP A 23 -23.98 -53.29 -16.98
CA ASP A 23 -22.82 -53.47 -17.84
C ASP A 23 -22.73 -52.31 -18.83
N PHE A 24 -21.72 -51.46 -18.64
CA PHE A 24 -21.49 -50.27 -19.47
C PHE A 24 -20.79 -50.59 -20.80
N GLU A 25 -20.31 -51.83 -20.99
CA GLU A 25 -19.74 -52.30 -22.26
C GLU A 25 -20.80 -52.86 -23.22
N ASN A 26 -22.06 -52.95 -22.79
CA ASN A 26 -23.18 -53.33 -23.65
C ASN A 26 -23.41 -52.28 -24.76
N ASP A 27 -23.82 -52.71 -25.95
CA ASP A 27 -24.04 -51.86 -27.14
C ASP A 27 -25.02 -50.70 -26.87
N LYS A 28 -25.93 -50.88 -25.91
CA LYS A 28 -26.87 -49.82 -25.48
C LYS A 28 -26.18 -48.62 -24.82
N PHE A 29 -25.00 -48.81 -24.23
CA PHE A 29 -24.26 -47.77 -23.51
C PHE A 29 -23.02 -47.30 -24.29
N LYS A 30 -22.35 -48.19 -25.02
CA LYS A 30 -21.03 -47.95 -25.64
C LYS A 30 -20.90 -46.67 -26.47
N ASN A 31 -21.98 -46.21 -27.12
CA ASN A 31 -21.97 -45.07 -28.05
C ASN A 31 -22.50 -43.74 -27.49
N THR A 32 -23.02 -43.69 -26.26
CA THR A 32 -23.74 -42.51 -25.75
C THR A 32 -22.94 -41.68 -24.75
N GLY A 33 -21.95 -42.25 -24.04
CA GLY A 33 -20.99 -41.53 -23.17
C GLY A 33 -21.57 -40.85 -21.92
N LEU A 34 -22.86 -40.49 -21.94
CA LEU A 34 -23.62 -39.86 -20.86
C LEU A 34 -24.88 -40.68 -20.59
N TYR A 35 -25.11 -41.02 -19.32
CA TYR A 35 -26.26 -41.80 -18.89
C TYR A 35 -26.94 -41.14 -17.70
N ALA A 36 -28.26 -41.26 -17.62
CA ALA A 36 -29.06 -40.79 -16.50
C ALA A 36 -29.72 -41.96 -15.77
N ILE A 37 -29.58 -42.01 -14.45
CA ILE A 37 -30.31 -42.97 -13.59
C ILE A 37 -31.51 -42.23 -13.00
N THR A 38 -32.70 -42.52 -13.52
CA THR A 38 -33.96 -41.86 -13.13
C THR A 38 -34.83 -42.77 -12.27
N GLY A 39 -35.77 -42.19 -11.52
CA GLY A 39 -36.71 -42.91 -10.64
C GLY A 39 -37.31 -41.99 -9.57
N THR A 40 -38.20 -42.49 -8.72
CA THR A 40 -38.78 -41.73 -7.58
C THR A 40 -37.79 -41.58 -6.42
N THR A 41 -37.99 -40.66 -5.48
CA THR A 41 -37.20 -40.59 -4.25
C THR A 41 -37.30 -41.92 -3.49
N GLY A 42 -36.17 -42.48 -3.04
CA GLY A 42 -36.14 -43.79 -2.37
C GLY A 42 -36.02 -45.02 -3.28
N SER A 43 -36.10 -44.87 -4.61
CA SER A 43 -35.96 -45.99 -5.58
C SER A 43 -34.58 -46.67 -5.60
N GLY A 44 -33.60 -46.18 -4.85
CA GLY A 44 -32.25 -46.76 -4.78
C GLY A 44 -31.21 -46.18 -5.73
N LYS A 45 -31.47 -45.02 -6.35
CA LYS A 45 -30.48 -44.32 -7.21
C LYS A 45 -29.13 -44.12 -6.51
N THR A 46 -29.14 -43.55 -5.31
CA THR A 46 -27.93 -43.36 -4.49
C THR A 46 -27.34 -44.69 -4.03
N THR A 47 -28.15 -45.74 -3.93
CA THR A 47 -27.68 -47.08 -3.53
C THR A 47 -26.77 -47.71 -4.59
N ILE A 48 -27.03 -47.45 -5.87
CA ILE A 48 -26.15 -47.88 -6.97
C ILE A 48 -24.79 -47.20 -6.84
N LEU A 49 -24.76 -45.89 -6.53
CA LEU A 49 -23.53 -45.13 -6.33
C LEU A 49 -22.76 -45.60 -5.08
N ASP A 50 -23.45 -45.83 -3.97
CA ASP A 50 -22.81 -46.36 -2.75
C ASP A 50 -22.24 -47.77 -2.95
N ALA A 51 -22.86 -48.58 -3.82
CA ALA A 51 -22.32 -49.89 -4.16
C ALA A 51 -20.92 -49.76 -4.80
N ILE A 52 -20.67 -48.67 -5.54
CA ILE A 52 -19.37 -48.35 -6.14
C ILE A 52 -18.34 -48.09 -5.03
N THR A 53 -18.65 -47.22 -4.08
CA THR A 53 -17.69 -46.87 -3.02
C THR A 53 -17.44 -48.01 -2.06
N VAL A 54 -18.45 -48.84 -1.78
CA VAL A 54 -18.29 -49.99 -0.89
C VAL A 54 -17.38 -51.05 -1.48
N ALA A 55 -17.51 -51.36 -2.78
CA ALA A 55 -16.64 -52.37 -3.38
C ALA A 55 -15.19 -51.88 -3.57
N LEU A 56 -14.96 -50.57 -3.74
CA LEU A 56 -13.60 -50.01 -3.86
C LEU A 56 -12.93 -49.70 -2.51
N TYR A 57 -13.64 -49.03 -1.60
CA TYR A 57 -13.05 -48.45 -0.38
C TYR A 57 -13.65 -48.97 0.92
N TYR A 58 -14.70 -49.81 0.86
CA TYR A 58 -15.41 -50.34 2.03
C TYR A 58 -16.07 -49.25 2.90
N GLU A 59 -16.38 -48.10 2.29
CA GLU A 59 -16.96 -46.93 2.94
C GLU A 59 -18.18 -46.42 2.16
N ILE A 60 -19.14 -45.84 2.89
CA ILE A 60 -20.41 -45.36 2.36
C ILE A 60 -20.52 -43.87 2.68
N PRO A 61 -20.70 -42.99 1.68
CA PRO A 61 -20.75 -41.53 1.89
C PRO A 61 -21.83 -41.12 2.88
N ARG A 62 -23.00 -41.75 2.81
CA ARG A 62 -24.14 -41.49 3.71
C ARG A 62 -23.84 -41.84 5.16
N PHE A 63 -22.89 -42.75 5.42
CA PHE A 63 -22.58 -43.20 6.77
C PHE A 63 -21.52 -42.34 7.47
N ASN A 64 -20.74 -41.53 6.74
CA ASN A 64 -19.66 -40.69 7.31
C ASN A 64 -20.13 -39.73 8.43
N LYS A 65 -21.41 -39.30 8.43
CA LYS A 65 -21.98 -38.40 9.44
C LYS A 65 -22.81 -39.12 10.53
N SER A 66 -22.97 -40.43 10.44
CA SER A 66 -23.85 -41.23 11.30
C SER A 66 -23.10 -42.41 11.94
N LYS A 67 -23.54 -42.91 13.10
CA LYS A 67 -22.95 -44.12 13.73
C LYS A 67 -23.34 -45.44 13.02
N ALA A 68 -23.81 -45.38 11.78
CA ALA A 68 -24.27 -46.54 11.01
C ALA A 68 -23.11 -47.47 10.64
N LYS A 69 -23.34 -48.79 10.71
CA LYS A 69 -22.36 -49.84 10.41
C LYS A 69 -22.58 -50.37 9.00
N LEU A 70 -21.55 -50.97 8.40
CA LEU A 70 -21.65 -51.69 7.11
C LEU A 70 -22.71 -52.80 7.09
N THR A 71 -23.13 -53.31 8.25
CA THR A 71 -24.26 -54.25 8.39
C THR A 71 -25.60 -53.62 8.04
N ASP A 72 -25.76 -52.32 8.28
CA ASP A 72 -27.00 -51.58 8.06
C ASP A 72 -27.20 -51.28 6.56
N PHE A 73 -26.17 -51.57 5.74
CA PHE A 73 -26.23 -51.49 4.29
C PHE A 73 -26.91 -52.73 3.66
N VAL A 74 -27.05 -53.83 4.41
CA VAL A 74 -27.72 -55.05 3.94
C VAL A 74 -29.23 -54.82 3.92
N SER A 75 -29.89 -55.19 2.81
CA SER A 75 -31.35 -55.09 2.70
C SER A 75 -32.06 -55.83 3.84
N TYR A 76 -33.15 -55.24 4.34
CA TYR A 76 -33.96 -55.84 5.41
C TYR A 76 -34.40 -57.28 5.06
N GLY A 77 -34.15 -58.20 5.98
CA GLY A 77 -34.45 -59.62 5.81
C GLY A 77 -33.63 -60.35 4.75
N ALA A 78 -32.44 -59.85 4.38
CA ALA A 78 -31.47 -60.58 3.55
C ALA A 78 -30.33 -61.15 4.41
N ASP A 79 -29.80 -62.30 4.01
CA ASP A 79 -28.77 -63.01 4.79
C ASP A 79 -27.35 -62.65 4.35
N LYS A 80 -27.22 -62.14 3.12
CA LYS A 80 -25.97 -61.77 2.45
C LYS A 80 -26.18 -60.56 1.55
N ALA A 81 -25.16 -59.71 1.43
CA ALA A 81 -25.07 -58.66 0.43
C ALA A 81 -23.75 -58.76 -0.33
N LEU A 82 -23.75 -58.29 -1.58
CA LEU A 82 -22.53 -58.20 -2.40
C LEU A 82 -22.52 -56.93 -3.22
N SER A 83 -21.32 -56.40 -3.42
CA SER A 83 -21.00 -55.41 -4.44
C SER A 83 -19.76 -55.87 -5.19
N ARG A 84 -19.76 -55.76 -6.51
CA ARG A 84 -18.62 -56.07 -7.35
C ARG A 84 -18.54 -55.04 -8.46
N ILE A 85 -17.33 -54.54 -8.69
CA ILE A 85 -17.07 -53.53 -9.71
C ILE A 85 -15.93 -54.02 -10.57
N THR A 86 -16.16 -54.01 -11.87
CA THR A 86 -15.12 -54.18 -12.87
C THR A 86 -14.76 -52.81 -13.41
N PHE A 87 -13.48 -52.47 -13.38
CA PHE A 87 -12.97 -51.20 -13.86
C PHE A 87 -11.67 -51.37 -14.64
N GLU A 88 -11.35 -50.37 -15.45
CA GLU A 88 -10.15 -50.30 -16.26
C GLU A 88 -9.27 -49.12 -15.82
N ASN A 89 -7.99 -49.38 -15.64
CA ASN A 89 -7.00 -48.33 -15.44
C ASN A 89 -5.70 -48.66 -16.18
N LYS A 90 -5.13 -47.67 -16.89
CA LYS A 90 -3.93 -47.84 -17.74
C LYS A 90 -4.00 -49.07 -18.67
N ASN A 91 -5.17 -49.32 -19.27
CA ASN A 91 -5.49 -50.44 -20.16
C ASN A 91 -5.49 -51.84 -19.50
N GLU A 92 -5.42 -51.94 -18.17
CA GLU A 92 -5.62 -53.19 -17.43
C GLU A 92 -6.99 -53.23 -16.77
N LYS A 93 -7.62 -54.41 -16.75
CA LYS A 93 -8.96 -54.63 -16.16
C LYS A 93 -8.85 -55.26 -14.79
N PHE A 94 -9.50 -54.64 -13.81
CA PHE A 94 -9.52 -55.08 -12.42
C PHE A 94 -10.95 -55.35 -11.95
N GLU A 95 -11.09 -56.31 -11.03
CA GLU A 95 -12.33 -56.63 -10.35
C GLU A 95 -12.16 -56.44 -8.85
N ALA A 96 -12.89 -55.48 -8.28
CA ALA A 96 -13.01 -55.31 -6.84
C ALA A 96 -14.32 -55.94 -6.37
N HIS A 97 -14.23 -56.86 -5.42
CA HIS A 97 -15.36 -57.60 -4.88
C HIS A 97 -15.45 -57.43 -3.37
N TRP A 98 -16.62 -57.01 -2.91
CA TRP A 98 -17.00 -56.97 -1.51
C TRP A 98 -18.25 -57.81 -1.27
N SER A 99 -18.25 -58.58 -0.18
CA SER A 99 -19.46 -59.27 0.29
C SER A 99 -19.48 -59.36 1.80
N ILE A 100 -20.70 -59.34 2.35
CA ILE A 100 -20.94 -59.49 3.78
C ILE A 100 -22.02 -60.54 4.02
N ARG A 101 -21.83 -61.35 5.06
CA ARG A 101 -22.81 -62.31 5.54
C ARG A 101 -23.21 -61.97 6.97
N VAL A 102 -24.51 -61.75 7.18
CA VAL A 102 -25.09 -61.36 8.48
C VAL A 102 -25.84 -62.50 9.16
N LYS A 103 -26.31 -63.51 8.41
CA LYS A 103 -26.92 -64.73 8.98
C LYS A 103 -26.15 -66.00 8.63
N THR A 104 -26.32 -67.01 9.47
CA THR A 104 -25.78 -68.37 9.29
C THR A 104 -26.18 -69.00 7.96
N LYS A 105 -25.47 -70.06 7.52
CA LYS A 105 -25.72 -70.75 6.23
C LYS A 105 -27.18 -71.20 6.02
N ASN A 106 -27.89 -71.44 7.12
CA ASN A 106 -29.27 -71.94 7.13
C ASN A 106 -30.30 -70.83 7.39
N GLY A 107 -29.92 -69.54 7.42
CA GLY A 107 -30.82 -68.38 7.53
C GLY A 107 -31.51 -68.16 8.88
N LYS A 108 -31.40 -69.11 9.83
CA LYS A 108 -32.17 -69.14 11.09
C LYS A 108 -31.65 -68.27 12.24
N LYS A 109 -30.35 -67.92 12.26
CA LYS A 109 -29.74 -67.10 13.34
C LYS A 109 -28.81 -66.02 12.79
N GLU A 110 -28.89 -64.82 13.37
CA GLU A 110 -27.95 -63.72 13.15
C GLU A 110 -26.56 -64.07 13.68
N LEU A 111 -25.52 -63.69 12.94
CA LEU A 111 -24.13 -63.93 13.33
C LEU A 111 -23.68 -62.87 14.35
N LYS A 112 -23.09 -63.30 15.48
CA LYS A 112 -22.50 -62.39 16.49
C LYS A 112 -21.40 -61.48 15.92
N LYS A 113 -20.71 -61.93 14.86
CA LYS A 113 -19.78 -61.13 14.05
C LYS A 113 -20.07 -61.36 12.57
N PRO A 114 -20.42 -60.34 11.78
CA PRO A 114 -20.63 -60.50 10.36
C PRO A 114 -19.33 -60.91 9.66
N ILE A 115 -19.43 -61.80 8.68
CA ILE A 115 -18.26 -62.26 7.91
C ILE A 115 -18.16 -61.40 6.65
N GLU A 116 -17.17 -60.50 6.64
CA GLU A 116 -16.83 -59.64 5.50
C GLU A 116 -15.74 -60.29 4.65
N LYS A 117 -15.90 -60.27 3.32
CA LYS A 117 -14.90 -60.76 2.36
C LYS A 117 -14.63 -59.68 1.31
N CYS A 118 -13.35 -59.39 1.11
CA CYS A 118 -12.87 -58.42 0.13
C CYS A 118 -11.84 -59.09 -0.77
N VAL A 119 -11.99 -58.98 -2.09
CA VAL A 119 -11.05 -59.57 -3.05
C VAL A 119 -10.81 -58.58 -4.18
N LEU A 120 -9.55 -58.36 -4.52
CA LEU A 120 -9.14 -57.64 -5.72
C LEU A 120 -8.45 -58.60 -6.68
N LYS A 121 -8.89 -58.63 -7.93
CA LYS A 121 -8.32 -59.46 -9.00
C LYS A 121 -7.93 -58.60 -10.19
N ASN A 122 -6.80 -58.92 -10.82
CA ASN A 122 -6.51 -58.45 -12.16
C ASN A 122 -7.11 -59.47 -13.14
N ILE A 123 -8.08 -59.05 -13.94
CA ILE A 123 -8.75 -59.89 -14.92
C ILE A 123 -7.84 -60.11 -16.14
N SER A 124 -7.06 -59.09 -16.52
CA SER A 124 -6.12 -59.20 -17.65
C SER A 124 -5.04 -60.25 -17.40
N THR A 125 -4.58 -60.42 -16.16
CA THR A 125 -3.56 -61.42 -15.79
C THR A 125 -4.12 -62.65 -15.06
N GLY A 126 -5.42 -62.69 -14.77
CA GLY A 126 -6.09 -63.75 -14.00
C GLY A 126 -5.64 -63.90 -12.53
N LYS A 127 -4.84 -62.97 -12.00
CA LYS A 127 -4.19 -63.10 -10.68
C LYS A 127 -4.97 -62.38 -9.58
N ILE A 128 -5.12 -63.05 -8.42
CA ILE A 128 -5.66 -62.42 -7.21
C ILE A 128 -4.56 -61.56 -6.57
N ILE A 129 -4.82 -60.26 -6.44
CA ILE A 129 -3.85 -59.27 -5.95
C ILE A 129 -3.82 -59.22 -4.42
N SER A 130 -4.99 -59.23 -3.77
CA SER A 130 -5.13 -59.31 -2.32
C SER A 130 -6.54 -59.77 -1.92
N SER A 131 -6.64 -60.38 -0.75
CA SER A 131 -7.89 -60.85 -0.12
C SER A 131 -8.07 -60.36 1.32
N LYS A 132 -7.19 -59.47 1.82
CA LYS A 132 -7.27 -58.90 3.18
C LYS A 132 -7.68 -57.44 3.10
N LYS A 133 -8.69 -57.03 3.89
CA LYS A 133 -9.33 -55.70 3.80
C LYS A 133 -8.36 -54.51 3.67
N ASN A 134 -7.40 -54.36 4.59
CA ASN A 134 -6.49 -53.21 4.59
C ASN A 134 -5.48 -53.24 3.43
N GLU A 135 -4.92 -54.41 3.13
CA GLU A 135 -4.02 -54.57 1.97
C GLU A 135 -4.76 -54.36 0.65
N THR A 136 -6.00 -54.86 0.54
CA THR A 136 -6.83 -54.65 -0.63
C THR A 136 -7.18 -53.18 -0.81
N LYS A 137 -7.54 -52.45 0.27
CA LYS A 137 -7.80 -51.00 0.20
C LYS A 137 -6.56 -50.24 -0.30
N ALA A 138 -5.40 -50.48 0.31
CA ALA A 138 -4.15 -49.82 -0.08
C ALA A 138 -3.78 -50.08 -1.55
N LYS A 139 -3.93 -51.34 -2.02
CA LYS A 139 -3.68 -51.66 -3.43
C LYS A 139 -4.71 -51.06 -4.39
N ILE A 140 -5.97 -50.93 -3.99
CA ILE A 140 -6.98 -50.22 -4.77
C ILE A 140 -6.61 -48.74 -4.89
N GLU A 141 -6.20 -48.10 -3.78
CA GLU A 141 -5.74 -46.70 -3.77
C GLU A 141 -4.50 -46.50 -4.64
N GLU A 142 -3.56 -47.46 -4.63
CA GLU A 142 -2.36 -47.45 -5.48
C GLU A 142 -2.71 -47.62 -6.97
N ILE A 143 -3.63 -48.54 -7.31
CA ILE A 143 -4.04 -48.79 -8.69
C ILE A 143 -4.85 -47.62 -9.25
N ILE A 144 -5.86 -47.14 -8.51
CA ILE A 144 -6.74 -46.05 -8.95
C ILE A 144 -6.03 -44.69 -8.84
N GLN A 145 -4.99 -44.60 -8.01
CA GLN A 145 -4.26 -43.37 -7.68
C GLN A 145 -5.13 -42.31 -7.00
N LEU A 146 -6.25 -42.71 -6.41
CA LEU A 146 -7.16 -41.86 -5.65
C LEU A 146 -7.52 -42.55 -4.35
N ASN A 147 -7.47 -41.82 -3.24
CA ASN A 147 -8.05 -42.26 -1.97
C ASN A 147 -9.57 -42.04 -1.96
N TYR A 148 -10.25 -42.58 -0.95
CA TYR A 148 -11.72 -42.50 -0.84
C TYR A 148 -12.28 -41.06 -0.95
N ASN A 149 -11.70 -40.12 -0.20
CA ASN A 149 -12.17 -38.73 -0.20
C ASN A 149 -11.93 -38.04 -1.55
N GLN A 150 -10.81 -38.32 -2.21
CA GLN A 150 -10.51 -37.80 -3.55
C GLN A 150 -11.44 -38.40 -4.61
N PHE A 151 -11.73 -39.70 -4.51
CA PHE A 151 -12.65 -40.38 -5.41
C PHE A 151 -14.06 -39.77 -5.33
N LEU A 152 -14.55 -39.44 -4.13
CA LEU A 152 -15.81 -38.75 -3.93
C LEU A 152 -15.83 -37.33 -4.48
N ARG A 153 -14.70 -36.61 -4.45
CA ARG A 153 -14.65 -35.23 -4.93
C ARG A 153 -14.40 -35.11 -6.43
N SER A 154 -13.75 -36.11 -7.05
CA SER A 154 -13.25 -36.01 -8.43
C SER A 154 -13.96 -36.95 -9.42
N VAL A 155 -14.43 -38.12 -8.97
CA VAL A 155 -15.04 -39.13 -9.83
C VAL A 155 -16.53 -39.32 -9.51
N MET A 156 -16.89 -39.37 -8.23
CA MET A 156 -18.26 -39.63 -7.79
C MET A 156 -18.77 -38.53 -6.87
N LEU A 157 -19.32 -37.46 -7.46
CA LEU A 157 -19.93 -36.36 -6.72
C LEU A 157 -21.23 -36.82 -6.03
N ALA A 158 -21.12 -37.21 -4.75
CA ALA A 158 -22.28 -37.50 -3.93
C ALA A 158 -23.13 -36.22 -3.73
N GLN A 159 -24.43 -36.41 -3.54
CA GLN A 159 -25.37 -35.31 -3.36
C GLN A 159 -24.95 -34.41 -2.20
N GLY A 160 -24.68 -33.13 -2.48
CA GLY A 160 -24.25 -32.12 -1.50
C GLY A 160 -22.72 -31.96 -1.32
N GLU A 161 -21.90 -32.94 -1.73
CA GLU A 161 -20.43 -32.87 -1.60
C GLU A 161 -19.80 -31.87 -2.59
N PHE A 162 -20.43 -31.62 -3.75
CA PHE A 162 -19.93 -30.61 -4.70
C PHE A 162 -19.95 -29.19 -4.11
N ALA A 163 -21.02 -28.85 -3.37
CA ALA A 163 -21.09 -27.58 -2.65
C ALA A 163 -20.04 -27.52 -1.54
N ALA A 164 -19.81 -28.63 -0.82
CA ALA A 164 -18.76 -28.74 0.19
C ALA A 164 -17.34 -28.60 -0.40
N PHE A 165 -17.11 -29.05 -1.63
CA PHE A 165 -15.86 -28.82 -2.35
C PHE A 165 -15.65 -27.33 -2.69
N LEU A 166 -16.69 -26.64 -3.19
CA LEU A 166 -16.62 -25.21 -3.46
C LEU A 166 -16.46 -24.37 -2.20
N SER A 167 -17.03 -24.79 -1.07
CA SER A 167 -16.95 -24.09 0.21
C SER A 167 -15.76 -24.52 1.09
N ALA A 168 -14.98 -25.53 0.70
CA ALA A 168 -13.83 -25.98 1.47
C ALA A 168 -12.77 -24.88 1.64
N ASN A 169 -12.13 -24.87 2.81
CA ASN A 169 -11.06 -23.92 3.14
C ASN A 169 -9.86 -24.09 2.20
N ASN A 170 -9.07 -23.02 2.03
CA ASN A 170 -7.92 -22.99 1.11
C ASN A 170 -6.94 -24.17 1.33
N ASN A 171 -6.74 -24.60 2.59
CA ASN A 171 -5.88 -25.75 2.90
C ASN A 171 -6.41 -27.08 2.33
N ASP A 172 -7.72 -27.33 2.39
CA ASP A 172 -8.30 -28.58 1.89
C ASP A 172 -8.40 -28.61 0.37
N LYS A 173 -8.64 -27.44 -0.25
CA LYS A 173 -8.54 -27.26 -1.70
C LYS A 173 -7.10 -27.46 -2.20
N SER A 174 -6.12 -26.86 -1.51
CA SER A 174 -4.70 -26.99 -1.85
C SER A 174 -4.24 -28.45 -1.76
N LYS A 175 -4.60 -29.17 -0.71
CA LYS A 175 -4.30 -30.61 -0.57
C LYS A 175 -4.88 -31.45 -1.72
N LEU A 176 -6.12 -31.16 -2.14
CA LEU A 176 -6.74 -31.90 -3.24
C LEU A 176 -6.06 -31.60 -4.58
N LEU A 177 -5.76 -30.33 -4.85
CA LEU A 177 -5.10 -29.88 -6.08
C LEU A 177 -3.66 -30.44 -6.19
N GLU A 178 -2.90 -30.40 -5.10
CA GLU A 178 -1.54 -30.95 -5.02
C GLU A 178 -1.50 -32.43 -5.42
N GLN A 179 -2.48 -33.21 -4.93
CA GLN A 179 -2.58 -34.64 -5.18
C GLN A 179 -3.08 -34.98 -6.58
N ILE A 180 -3.91 -34.13 -7.20
CA ILE A 180 -4.33 -34.27 -8.61
C ILE A 180 -3.17 -33.94 -9.55
N THR A 181 -2.35 -32.94 -9.22
CA THR A 181 -1.19 -32.54 -10.02
C THR A 181 0.03 -33.46 -9.85
N GLY A 182 -0.02 -34.42 -8.90
CA GLY A 182 1.10 -35.32 -8.63
C GLY A 182 2.30 -34.63 -7.99
N ASN A 183 2.07 -33.56 -7.22
CA ASN A 183 3.13 -32.75 -6.61
C ASN A 183 3.68 -33.31 -5.28
N ASP A 184 3.48 -34.61 -5.00
CA ASP A 184 3.96 -35.30 -3.80
C ASP A 184 5.48 -35.15 -3.57
N VAL A 185 6.22 -34.90 -4.66
CA VAL A 185 7.65 -34.62 -4.62
C VAL A 185 7.95 -33.37 -3.77
N TYR A 186 7.17 -32.29 -3.91
CA TYR A 186 7.37 -31.05 -3.17
C TYR A 186 7.03 -31.23 -1.69
N LYS A 187 6.00 -32.02 -1.38
CA LYS A 187 5.68 -32.39 0.00
C LYS A 187 6.81 -33.15 0.66
N LYS A 188 7.38 -34.16 -0.01
CA LYS A 188 8.54 -34.93 0.50
C LYS A 188 9.76 -34.04 0.70
N ILE A 189 10.03 -33.11 -0.23
CA ILE A 189 11.10 -32.12 -0.08
C ILE A 189 10.85 -31.24 1.15
N GLY A 190 9.62 -30.79 1.37
CA GLY A 190 9.23 -30.00 2.56
C GLY A 190 9.41 -30.78 3.87
N GLU A 191 8.98 -32.04 3.90
CA GLU A 191 9.16 -32.92 5.07
C GLU A 191 10.65 -33.16 5.38
N GLU A 192 11.47 -33.39 4.36
CA GLU A 192 12.89 -33.70 4.54
C GLU A 192 13.73 -32.46 4.87
N THR A 193 13.39 -31.31 4.31
CA THR A 193 13.99 -30.01 4.70
C THR A 193 13.66 -29.66 6.14
N HIS A 194 12.42 -29.91 6.59
CA HIS A 194 12.04 -29.70 7.99
C HIS A 194 12.76 -30.65 8.94
N LYS A 195 12.86 -31.95 8.62
CA LYS A 195 13.66 -32.90 9.41
C LYS A 195 15.11 -32.45 9.55
N ARG A 196 15.75 -32.07 8.44
CA ARG A 196 17.13 -31.58 8.44
C ARG A 196 17.29 -30.31 9.27
N PHE A 197 16.33 -29.39 9.20
CA PHE A 197 16.29 -28.21 10.06
C PHE A 197 16.26 -28.58 11.55
N VAL A 198 15.37 -29.48 11.95
CA VAL A 198 15.24 -29.94 13.34
C VAL A 198 16.54 -30.63 13.81
N GLU A 199 17.14 -31.48 12.98
CA GLU A 199 18.41 -32.15 13.30
C GLU A 199 19.56 -31.16 13.50
N GLU A 200 19.71 -30.17 12.61
CA GLU A 200 20.73 -29.12 12.75
C GLU A 200 20.49 -28.23 13.96
N GLN A 201 19.22 -27.94 14.28
CA GLN A 201 18.87 -27.19 15.48
C GLN A 201 19.24 -27.95 16.76
N ILE A 202 19.04 -29.27 16.79
CA ILE A 202 19.48 -30.13 17.91
C ILE A 202 21.01 -30.14 18.02
N LYS A 203 21.75 -30.23 16.90
CA LYS A 203 23.23 -30.16 16.91
C LYS A 203 23.71 -28.81 17.43
N LEU A 204 23.10 -27.72 16.96
CA LEU A 204 23.42 -26.37 17.39
C LEU A 204 23.17 -26.17 18.88
N ASN A 205 22.04 -26.68 19.40
CA ASN A 205 21.75 -26.65 20.83
C ASN A 205 22.74 -27.51 21.64
N LYS A 206 23.18 -28.66 21.14
CA LYS A 206 24.24 -29.44 21.80
C LYS A 206 25.58 -28.71 21.84
N ILE A 207 25.94 -27.99 20.77
CA ILE A 207 27.17 -27.19 20.72
C ILE A 207 27.06 -26.00 21.68
N LYS A 208 25.94 -25.28 21.68
CA LYS A 208 25.67 -24.20 22.65
C LYS A 208 25.77 -24.69 24.08
N ASN A 209 25.08 -25.78 24.43
CA ASN A 209 25.14 -26.35 25.78
C ASN A 209 26.56 -26.80 26.15
N LYS A 210 27.40 -27.24 25.20
CA LYS A 210 28.81 -27.57 25.46
C LYS A 210 29.67 -26.32 25.70
N ILE A 211 29.39 -25.23 24.99
CA ILE A 211 30.05 -23.94 25.16
C ILE A 211 29.66 -23.34 26.51
N ASP A 212 28.36 -23.31 26.82
CA ASP A 212 27.82 -22.77 28.07
C ASP A 212 28.27 -23.60 29.30
N ASN A 213 28.44 -24.92 29.16
CA ASN A 213 28.96 -25.77 30.24
C ASN A 213 30.50 -25.75 30.36
N SER A 214 31.21 -25.09 29.43
CA SER A 214 32.67 -24.93 29.47
C SER A 214 33.13 -23.62 30.13
N ASP A 215 32.23 -22.89 30.78
CA ASP A 215 32.49 -21.62 31.47
C ASP A 215 33.22 -21.75 32.84
N ASN A 216 33.85 -22.88 33.15
CA ASN A 216 34.79 -23.00 34.26
C ASN A 216 36.24 -23.14 33.76
N LEU A 217 36.66 -22.22 32.89
CA LEU A 217 38.05 -22.08 32.42
C LEU A 217 38.76 -20.82 32.95
N LEU A 218 38.03 -19.90 33.60
CA LEU A 218 38.60 -18.68 34.19
C LEU A 218 38.64 -18.78 35.72
N SER A 219 39.76 -18.35 36.31
CA SER A 219 39.91 -18.20 37.76
C SER A 219 38.94 -17.14 38.30
N GLU A 220 38.47 -17.31 39.55
CA GLU A 220 37.52 -16.41 40.22
C GLU A 220 37.97 -14.93 40.20
N GLU A 221 39.28 -14.67 40.21
CA GLU A 221 39.87 -13.34 40.11
C GLU A 221 39.57 -12.64 38.77
N LYS A 222 39.70 -13.35 37.64
CA LYS A 222 39.43 -12.78 36.31
C LYS A 222 37.94 -12.55 36.07
N LEU A 223 37.08 -13.36 36.69
CA LEU A 223 35.63 -13.15 36.65
C LEU A 223 35.25 -11.86 37.41
N ASN A 224 35.90 -11.57 38.52
CA ASN A 224 35.68 -10.33 39.26
C ASN A 224 36.16 -9.10 38.48
N GLU A 225 37.33 -9.15 37.82
CA GLU A 225 37.80 -8.04 36.97
C GLU A 225 36.84 -7.76 35.80
N ILE A 226 36.42 -8.81 35.08
CA ILE A 226 35.52 -8.66 33.93
C ILE A 226 34.14 -8.16 34.38
N THR A 227 33.65 -8.58 35.54
CA THR A 227 32.35 -8.11 36.05
C THR A 227 32.40 -6.66 36.54
N GLU A 228 33.55 -6.19 37.05
CA GLU A 228 33.76 -4.77 37.34
C GLU A 228 33.85 -3.93 36.06
N GLU A 229 34.59 -4.38 35.04
CA GLU A 229 34.63 -3.73 33.73
C GLU A 229 33.24 -3.66 33.09
N GLN A 230 32.45 -4.75 33.17
CA GLN A 230 31.07 -4.77 32.69
C GLN A 230 30.18 -3.77 33.44
N LYS A 231 30.35 -3.61 34.76
CA LYS A 231 29.60 -2.61 35.53
C LYS A 231 29.94 -1.20 35.05
N ILE A 232 31.21 -0.88 34.84
CA ILE A 232 31.65 0.43 34.35
C ILE A 232 31.07 0.69 32.96
N ILE A 233 31.21 -0.26 32.02
CA ILE A 233 30.68 -0.14 30.67
C ILE A 233 29.16 0.04 30.68
N ASN A 234 28.44 -0.70 31.52
CA ASN A 234 26.99 -0.55 31.66
C ASN A 234 26.59 0.82 32.23
N THR A 235 27.39 1.40 33.13
CA THR A 235 27.13 2.77 33.60
C THR A 235 27.37 3.81 32.52
N ASP A 236 28.35 3.61 31.65
CA ASP A 236 28.64 4.54 30.55
C ASP A 236 27.63 4.41 29.41
N ILE A 237 27.13 3.21 29.12
CA ILE A 237 26.00 3.01 28.20
C ILE A 237 24.78 3.79 28.68
N LYS A 238 24.42 3.69 29.97
CA LYS A 238 23.29 4.45 30.53
C LYS A 238 23.46 5.97 30.42
N LYS A 239 24.69 6.48 30.55
CA LYS A 239 24.96 7.92 30.34
C LYS A 239 24.79 8.31 28.88
N LEU A 240 25.33 7.51 27.96
CA LEU A 240 25.23 7.74 26.52
C LEU A 240 23.78 7.67 26.04
N ASP A 241 22.97 6.74 26.56
CA ASP A 241 21.54 6.65 26.24
C ASP A 241 20.80 7.93 26.66
N ASN A 242 21.11 8.47 27.85
CA ASN A 242 20.55 9.75 28.29
C ASN A 242 20.98 10.92 27.36
N GLU A 243 22.23 10.95 26.92
CA GLU A 243 22.72 11.97 25.97
C GLU A 243 22.05 11.84 24.59
N ILE A 244 21.76 10.61 24.14
CA ILE A 244 21.01 10.34 22.91
C ILE A 244 19.59 10.86 23.03
N ILE A 245 18.89 10.58 24.14
CA ILE A 245 17.52 11.05 24.36
C ILE A 245 17.45 12.58 24.29
N ILE A 246 18.36 13.29 24.97
CA ILE A 246 18.43 14.76 24.93
C ILE A 246 18.70 15.25 23.50
N SER A 247 19.59 14.58 22.77
CA SER A 247 19.90 14.93 21.38
C SER A 247 18.73 14.69 20.43
N GLU A 248 17.96 13.62 20.65
CA GLU A 248 16.74 13.32 19.89
C GLU A 248 15.64 14.35 20.14
N GLU A 249 15.47 14.80 21.38
CA GLU A 249 14.57 15.91 21.72
C GLU A 249 14.97 17.19 20.98
N ILE A 250 16.25 17.55 20.96
CA ILE A 250 16.76 18.73 20.22
C ILE A 250 16.49 18.58 18.71
N ILE A 251 16.73 17.40 18.14
CA ILE A 251 16.45 17.13 16.72
C ILE A 251 14.94 17.24 16.44
N SER A 252 14.10 16.72 17.34
CA SER A 252 12.65 16.80 17.22
C SER A 252 12.16 18.26 17.24
N TRP A 253 12.76 19.09 18.10
CA TRP A 253 12.46 20.51 18.19
C TRP A 253 12.81 21.24 16.89
N HIS A 254 14.00 21.02 16.32
CA HIS A 254 14.39 21.63 15.05
C HIS A 254 13.55 21.13 13.85
N LYS A 255 13.11 19.87 13.85
CA LYS A 255 12.16 19.39 12.84
C LYS A 255 10.84 20.15 12.92
N LYS A 256 10.32 20.32 14.14
CA LYS A 256 9.07 21.04 14.39
C LYS A 256 9.19 22.53 14.04
N GLU A 257 10.34 23.15 14.31
CA GLU A 257 10.64 24.52 13.89
C GLU A 257 10.61 24.67 12.36
N ASN A 258 11.22 23.73 11.63
CA ASN A 258 11.17 23.73 10.17
C ASN A 258 9.74 23.54 9.63
N GLU A 259 8.98 22.59 10.17
CA GLU A 259 7.56 22.40 9.78
C GLU A 259 6.71 23.65 10.02
N LEU A 260 6.91 24.34 11.15
CA LEU A 260 6.20 25.58 11.45
C LEU A 260 6.63 26.73 10.51
N ASN A 261 7.89 26.79 10.12
CA ASN A 261 8.38 27.77 9.15
C ASN A 261 7.80 27.51 7.76
N ASP A 262 7.72 26.26 7.32
CA ASP A 262 7.10 25.89 6.06
C ASP A 262 5.62 26.26 6.04
N LYS A 263 4.87 25.93 7.11
CA LYS A 263 3.46 26.35 7.28
C LYS A 263 3.30 27.86 7.30
N LYS A 264 4.24 28.60 7.90
CA LYS A 264 4.21 30.07 7.90
C LYS A 264 4.41 30.64 6.49
N ILE A 265 5.24 30.01 5.67
CA ILE A 265 5.45 30.41 4.27
C ILE A 265 4.19 30.10 3.44
N GLU A 266 3.60 28.93 3.62
CA GLU A 266 2.35 28.52 2.96
C GLU A 266 1.20 29.46 3.31
N ASN A 267 0.93 29.68 4.60
CA ASN A 267 -0.10 30.60 5.06
C ASN A 267 0.12 32.04 4.55
N LYS A 268 1.37 32.49 4.38
CA LYS A 268 1.66 33.80 3.78
C LYS A 268 1.28 33.86 2.30
N LYS A 269 1.55 32.79 1.54
CA LYS A 269 1.14 32.70 0.14
C LYS A 269 -0.38 32.66 0.02
N ASP A 270 -1.04 31.88 0.86
CA ASP A 270 -2.50 31.80 0.89
C ASP A 270 -3.14 33.13 1.25
N PHE A 271 -2.58 33.84 2.23
CA PHE A 271 -3.02 35.19 2.57
C PHE A 271 -2.87 36.16 1.39
N GLN A 272 -1.73 36.12 0.69
CA GLN A 272 -1.52 36.95 -0.52
C GLN A 272 -2.51 36.60 -1.63
N ASN A 273 -2.77 35.31 -1.86
CA ASN A 273 -3.75 34.88 -2.85
C ASN A 273 -5.17 35.34 -2.49
N LEU A 274 -5.55 35.24 -1.22
CA LEU A 274 -6.84 35.72 -0.73
C LEU A 274 -6.97 37.24 -0.82
N GLU A 275 -5.89 38.01 -0.60
CA GLU A 275 -5.88 39.45 -0.83
C GLU A 275 -6.06 39.81 -2.30
N ILE A 276 -5.40 39.07 -3.20
CA ILE A 276 -5.57 39.24 -4.65
C ILE A 276 -7.03 38.93 -5.04
N GLU A 277 -7.58 37.79 -4.61
CA GLU A 277 -8.97 37.44 -4.88
C GLU A 277 -9.97 38.45 -4.32
N LYS A 278 -9.72 38.97 -3.11
CA LYS A 278 -10.56 40.00 -2.50
C LYS A 278 -10.52 41.30 -3.30
N ASN A 279 -9.36 41.69 -3.81
CA ASN A 279 -9.21 42.86 -4.66
C ASN A 279 -9.88 42.67 -6.03
N ASP A 280 -9.71 41.51 -6.66
CA ASP A 280 -10.36 41.17 -7.93
C ASP A 280 -11.89 41.17 -7.80
N LYS A 281 -12.40 40.63 -6.68
CA LYS A 281 -13.83 40.58 -6.40
C LYS A 281 -14.38 41.85 -5.75
N LYS A 282 -13.55 42.88 -5.48
CA LYS A 282 -13.97 44.11 -4.80
C LYS A 282 -15.10 44.83 -5.53
N ILE A 283 -14.99 44.93 -6.85
CA ILE A 283 -16.03 45.52 -7.71
C ILE A 283 -17.33 44.71 -7.63
N PHE A 284 -17.23 43.38 -7.56
CA PHE A 284 -18.41 42.51 -7.42
C PHE A 284 -19.07 42.67 -6.05
N ILE A 285 -18.28 42.78 -4.97
CA ILE A 285 -18.79 43.03 -3.62
C ILE A 285 -19.46 44.41 -3.53
N GLU A 286 -18.88 45.44 -4.16
CA GLU A 286 -19.51 46.76 -4.26
C GLU A 286 -20.82 46.71 -5.06
N LYS A 287 -20.87 45.99 -6.18
CA LYS A 287 -22.11 45.75 -6.95
C LYS A 287 -23.15 44.97 -6.14
N LEU A 288 -22.74 43.98 -5.36
CA LEU A 288 -23.62 43.18 -4.52
C LEU A 288 -24.21 44.04 -3.38
N ASN A 289 -23.42 44.91 -2.77
CA ASN A 289 -23.90 45.86 -1.76
C ASN A 289 -24.90 46.88 -2.37
N VAL A 290 -24.65 47.35 -3.60
CA VAL A 290 -25.63 48.16 -4.34
C VAL A 290 -26.89 47.36 -4.66
N ASN A 291 -26.77 46.08 -4.99
CA ASN A 291 -27.90 45.19 -5.25
C ASN A 291 -28.72 44.91 -3.98
N GLU A 292 -28.09 44.67 -2.84
CA GLU A 292 -28.76 44.51 -1.54
C GLU A 292 -29.55 45.77 -1.18
N LYS A 293 -28.96 46.96 -1.39
CA LYS A 293 -29.69 48.24 -1.22
C LYS A 293 -30.83 48.40 -2.23
N ALA A 294 -30.70 47.88 -3.45
CA ALA A 294 -31.74 47.92 -4.47
C ALA A 294 -32.84 46.88 -4.23
N GLU A 295 -32.56 45.82 -3.47
CA GLU A 295 -33.50 44.74 -3.17
C GLU A 295 -34.69 45.24 -2.34
N GLU A 296 -34.48 46.22 -1.46
CA GLU A 296 -35.55 46.92 -0.73
C GLU A 296 -36.59 47.56 -1.66
N PHE A 297 -36.19 47.95 -2.87
CA PHE A 297 -37.06 48.62 -3.85
C PHE A 297 -37.56 47.67 -4.95
N LYS A 298 -37.23 46.38 -4.88
CA LYS A 298 -37.58 45.39 -5.90
C LYS A 298 -39.08 45.20 -6.04
N GLU A 299 -39.82 45.17 -4.93
CA GLU A 299 -41.28 45.09 -4.95
C GLU A 299 -41.90 46.34 -5.60
N LEU A 300 -41.40 47.53 -5.25
CA LEU A 300 -41.84 48.80 -5.85
C LEU A 300 -41.54 48.87 -7.35
N ILE A 301 -40.34 48.45 -7.79
CA ILE A 301 -39.98 48.39 -9.21
C ILE A 301 -40.84 47.35 -9.94
N PHE A 302 -41.12 46.21 -9.32
CA PHE A 302 -42.01 45.20 -9.87
C PHE A 302 -43.43 45.75 -10.02
N GLU A 303 -43.96 46.44 -9.02
CA GLU A 303 -45.26 47.12 -9.08
C GLU A 303 -45.30 48.19 -10.17
N ILE A 304 -44.26 49.04 -10.29
CA ILE A 304 -44.15 50.03 -11.37
C ILE A 304 -44.15 49.33 -12.73
N SER A 305 -43.34 48.27 -12.92
CA SER A 305 -43.27 47.54 -14.18
C SER A 305 -44.58 46.82 -14.53
N LYS A 306 -45.30 46.33 -13.51
CA LYS A 306 -46.61 45.72 -13.67
C LYS A 306 -47.64 46.78 -14.07
N ASN A 307 -47.63 47.93 -13.42
CA ASN A 307 -48.49 49.06 -13.74
C ASN A 307 -48.18 49.64 -15.13
N GLU A 308 -46.92 49.73 -15.54
CA GLU A 308 -46.54 50.13 -16.91
C GLU A 308 -47.04 49.13 -17.95
N LYS A 309 -46.92 47.83 -17.70
CA LYS A 309 -47.50 46.79 -18.57
C LYS A 309 -49.01 46.86 -18.59
N GLU A 310 -49.67 47.12 -17.47
CA GLU A 310 -51.12 47.31 -17.42
C GLU A 310 -51.55 48.58 -18.15
N ILE A 311 -50.79 49.68 -18.06
CA ILE A 311 -51.03 50.92 -18.80
C ILE A 311 -50.83 50.67 -20.30
N LEU A 312 -49.76 49.97 -20.71
CA LEU A 312 -49.53 49.60 -22.10
C LEU A 312 -50.66 48.71 -22.64
N HIS A 313 -51.10 47.73 -21.85
CA HIS A 313 -52.19 46.85 -22.23
C HIS A 313 -53.53 47.59 -22.29
N LYS A 314 -53.80 48.51 -21.34
CA LYS A 314 -54.98 49.39 -21.37
C LYS A 314 -54.92 50.37 -22.55
N ASN A 315 -53.77 50.92 -22.89
CA ASN A 315 -53.58 51.79 -24.05
C ASN A 315 -53.71 51.01 -25.37
N ALA A 316 -53.21 49.77 -25.43
CA ALA A 316 -53.42 48.89 -26.58
C ALA A 316 -54.89 48.52 -26.73
N LYS A 317 -55.58 48.17 -25.64
CA LYS A 317 -57.04 47.98 -25.63
C LYS A 317 -57.78 49.25 -26.03
N HIS A 318 -57.38 50.42 -25.54
CA HIS A 318 -58.00 51.68 -25.91
C HIS A 318 -57.75 52.02 -27.38
N LYS A 319 -56.59 51.67 -27.95
CA LYS A 319 -56.33 51.78 -29.39
C LYS A 319 -57.23 50.84 -30.18
N ILE A 320 -57.34 49.57 -29.79
CA ILE A 320 -58.21 48.59 -30.44
C ILE A 320 -59.67 49.04 -30.34
N ILE A 321 -60.14 49.47 -29.17
CA ILE A 321 -61.50 49.98 -28.97
C ILE A 321 -61.73 51.27 -29.75
N ASN A 322 -60.73 52.14 -29.89
CA ASN A 322 -60.83 53.33 -30.74
C ASN A 322 -60.86 52.96 -32.22
N GLU A 323 -60.07 51.99 -32.66
CA GLU A 323 -60.09 51.46 -34.03
C GLU A 323 -61.43 50.76 -34.31
N GLU A 324 -61.97 50.00 -33.36
CA GLU A 324 -63.31 49.42 -33.40
C GLU A 324 -64.39 50.50 -33.36
N LEU A 325 -64.24 51.59 -32.61
CA LEU A 325 -65.19 52.71 -32.61
C LEU A 325 -65.14 53.51 -33.91
N ILE A 326 -63.95 53.66 -34.52
CA ILE A 326 -63.79 54.25 -35.85
C ILE A 326 -64.39 53.33 -36.90
N PHE A 327 -64.17 52.02 -36.79
CA PHE A 327 -64.77 51.02 -37.65
C PHE A 327 -66.29 51.02 -37.51
N VAL A 328 -66.85 50.94 -36.30
CA VAL A 328 -68.29 50.98 -36.04
C VAL A 328 -68.90 52.35 -36.39
N LYS A 329 -68.19 53.47 -36.22
CA LYS A 329 -68.67 54.78 -36.70
C LYS A 329 -68.71 54.82 -38.22
N ASN A 330 -67.68 54.33 -38.91
CA ASN A 330 -67.63 54.30 -40.37
C ASN A 330 -68.62 53.27 -40.92
N GLU A 331 -68.82 52.15 -40.23
CA GLU A 331 -69.81 51.13 -40.54
C GLU A 331 -71.22 51.64 -40.27
N ASN A 332 -71.46 52.45 -39.23
CA ASN A 332 -72.74 53.15 -39.03
C ASN A 332 -72.95 54.27 -40.05
N LEU A 333 -71.92 55.01 -40.46
CA LEU A 333 -72.05 56.03 -41.51
C LEU A 333 -72.30 55.38 -42.88
N GLU A 334 -71.62 54.25 -43.16
CA GLU A 334 -71.89 53.43 -44.33
C GLU A 334 -73.25 52.74 -44.25
N ASN A 335 -73.68 52.27 -43.08
CA ASN A 335 -74.98 51.65 -42.88
C ASN A 335 -76.10 52.68 -42.90
N GLU A 336 -75.92 53.92 -42.44
CA GLU A 336 -76.90 55.01 -42.60
C GLU A 336 -77.03 55.41 -44.07
N ASN A 337 -75.92 55.55 -44.80
CA ASN A 337 -75.93 55.79 -46.24
C ASN A 337 -76.51 54.59 -47.03
N LYS A 338 -76.16 53.35 -46.66
CA LYS A 338 -76.75 52.12 -47.21
C LYS A 338 -78.21 51.97 -46.79
N LEU A 339 -78.67 52.47 -45.64
CA LEU A 339 -80.07 52.42 -45.20
C LEU A 339 -80.90 53.48 -45.92
N GLU A 340 -80.34 54.63 -46.30
CA GLU A 340 -81.04 55.60 -47.17
C GLU A 340 -81.13 55.10 -48.62
N ILE A 341 -80.07 54.49 -49.15
CA ILE A 341 -80.07 53.83 -50.46
C ILE A 341 -80.97 52.60 -50.45
N SER A 342 -80.92 51.79 -49.38
CA SER A 342 -81.75 50.59 -49.21
C SER A 342 -83.19 50.90 -48.81
N LYS A 343 -83.54 52.05 -48.23
CA LYS A 343 -84.95 52.47 -48.08
C LYS A 343 -85.57 52.83 -49.42
N LYS A 344 -84.78 53.41 -50.33
CA LYS A 344 -85.17 53.68 -51.73
C LYS A 344 -85.16 52.42 -52.60
N GLU A 345 -84.28 51.45 -52.34
CA GLU A 345 -84.34 50.13 -52.98
C GLU A 345 -85.38 49.19 -52.34
N PHE A 346 -85.68 49.28 -51.04
CA PHE A 346 -86.66 48.45 -50.33
C PHE A 346 -88.09 48.86 -50.63
N SER A 347 -88.41 50.12 -50.95
CA SER A 347 -89.73 50.42 -51.53
C SER A 347 -89.93 49.72 -52.88
N ASN A 348 -88.85 49.50 -53.64
CA ASN A 348 -88.87 48.82 -54.94
C ASN A 348 -88.74 47.29 -54.83
N LYS A 349 -88.00 46.77 -53.84
CA LYS A 349 -87.78 45.33 -53.59
C LYS A 349 -88.75 44.72 -52.56
N LYS A 350 -89.54 45.48 -51.80
CA LYS A 350 -90.63 44.95 -50.96
C LYS A 350 -91.79 44.43 -51.81
N ILE A 351 -91.91 44.92 -53.04
CA ILE A 351 -92.77 44.35 -54.10
C ILE A 351 -92.18 43.03 -54.65
N ASP A 352 -90.86 42.86 -54.62
CA ASP A 352 -90.16 41.62 -55.04
C ASP A 352 -89.95 40.59 -53.91
N PHE A 353 -89.94 41.00 -52.64
CA PHE A 353 -89.67 40.13 -51.48
C PHE A 353 -90.91 39.34 -51.01
N GLU A 354 -92.12 39.85 -51.21
CA GLU A 354 -93.34 39.02 -51.03
C GLU A 354 -93.34 37.79 -51.97
N ASN A 355 -92.60 37.85 -53.09
CA ASN A 355 -92.41 36.74 -54.02
C ASN A 355 -91.26 35.77 -53.65
N TRP A 356 -90.41 36.08 -52.65
CA TRP A 356 -89.21 35.28 -52.31
C TRP A 356 -89.30 34.50 -50.98
N LEU A 357 -90.34 34.72 -50.17
CA LEU A 357 -90.58 33.97 -48.92
C LEU A 357 -90.52 32.43 -49.07
N PRO A 358 -91.03 31.80 -50.14
CA PRO A 358 -90.98 30.34 -50.31
C PRO A 358 -89.58 29.75 -50.57
N LYS A 359 -88.57 30.58 -50.88
CA LYS A 359 -87.22 30.12 -51.24
C LYS A 359 -86.26 30.08 -50.04
N LEU A 360 -86.52 30.85 -48.99
CA LEU A 360 -85.67 30.92 -47.79
C LEU A 360 -85.88 29.75 -46.83
N GLU A 361 -87.06 29.13 -46.80
CA GLU A 361 -87.27 27.87 -46.07
C GLU A 361 -86.48 26.70 -46.66
N LYS A 362 -86.17 26.75 -47.96
CA LYS A 362 -85.41 25.70 -48.68
C LYS A 362 -83.90 25.75 -48.41
N VAL A 363 -83.37 26.91 -48.03
CA VAL A 363 -81.94 27.11 -47.75
C VAL A 363 -81.59 26.63 -46.34
N ASN A 364 -82.45 26.89 -45.36
CA ASN A 364 -82.25 26.42 -43.98
C ASN A 364 -82.27 24.87 -43.86
N TYR A 365 -82.98 24.16 -44.74
CA TYR A 365 -82.89 22.69 -44.86
C TYR A 365 -81.51 22.24 -45.37
N LEU A 366 -80.99 22.90 -46.41
CA LEU A 366 -79.72 22.52 -47.05
C LEU A 366 -78.49 22.77 -46.16
N ASP A 367 -78.50 23.82 -45.34
CA ASP A 367 -77.40 24.08 -44.41
C ASP A 367 -77.31 23.02 -43.29
N SER A 368 -78.45 22.48 -42.84
CA SER A 368 -78.49 21.36 -41.89
C SER A 368 -78.06 20.01 -42.50
N GLU A 369 -78.23 19.81 -43.81
CA GLU A 369 -77.65 18.65 -44.53
C GLU A 369 -76.13 18.77 -44.70
N ILE A 370 -75.61 19.97 -44.95
CA ILE A 370 -74.17 20.19 -45.19
C ILE A 370 -73.34 19.91 -43.91
N GLU A 371 -73.83 20.29 -42.73
CA GLU A 371 -73.17 19.94 -41.45
C GLU A 371 -73.15 18.42 -41.19
N ASN A 372 -74.20 17.71 -41.57
CA ASN A 372 -74.27 16.24 -41.45
C ASN A 372 -73.34 15.53 -42.46
N ILE A 373 -73.21 16.06 -43.67
CA ILE A 373 -72.31 15.53 -44.70
C ILE A 373 -70.83 15.74 -44.31
N GLN A 374 -70.47 16.87 -43.68
CA GLN A 374 -69.10 17.10 -43.22
C GLN A 374 -68.70 16.16 -42.08
N LYS A 375 -69.61 15.88 -41.12
CA LYS A 375 -69.39 14.88 -40.07
C LYS A 375 -69.25 13.46 -40.65
N ASN A 376 -70.04 13.10 -41.67
CA ASN A 376 -69.92 11.83 -42.36
C ASN A 376 -68.62 11.71 -43.17
N LYS A 377 -68.16 12.79 -43.83
CA LYS A 377 -66.89 12.80 -44.58
C LYS A 377 -65.67 12.52 -43.70
N ASN A 378 -65.66 13.07 -42.48
CA ASN A 378 -64.58 12.82 -41.52
C ASN A 378 -64.60 11.38 -41.00
N ASN A 379 -65.77 10.81 -40.72
CA ASN A 379 -65.90 9.39 -40.33
C ASN A 379 -65.53 8.43 -41.48
N ILE A 380 -65.85 8.78 -42.72
CA ILE A 380 -65.46 8.00 -43.91
C ILE A 380 -63.95 8.08 -44.15
N ASN A 381 -63.31 9.24 -43.98
CA ASN A 381 -61.85 9.37 -44.11
C ASN A 381 -61.09 8.55 -43.05
N LEU A 382 -61.61 8.45 -41.83
CA LEU A 382 -61.04 7.57 -40.80
C LEU A 382 -61.17 6.09 -41.19
N LYS A 383 -62.32 5.67 -41.73
CA LYS A 383 -62.51 4.31 -42.27
C LYS A 383 -61.69 4.02 -43.52
N ILE A 384 -61.46 5.01 -44.40
CA ILE A 384 -60.61 4.86 -45.59
C ILE A 384 -59.16 4.65 -45.17
N ASN A 385 -58.69 5.35 -44.13
CA ASN A 385 -57.34 5.12 -43.60
C ASN A 385 -57.19 3.72 -42.99
N GLU A 386 -58.16 3.27 -42.18
CA GLU A 386 -58.18 1.89 -41.65
C GLU A 386 -58.24 0.83 -42.77
N LEU A 387 -59.03 1.07 -43.82
CA LEU A 387 -59.12 0.16 -44.95
C LEU A 387 -57.87 0.18 -45.83
N SER A 388 -57.16 1.31 -45.92
CA SER A 388 -55.89 1.42 -46.65
C SER A 388 -54.74 0.67 -45.98
N GLU A 389 -54.70 0.66 -44.64
CA GLU A 389 -53.75 -0.18 -43.88
C GLU A 389 -54.11 -1.67 -44.00
N ASN A 390 -55.40 -2.01 -43.92
CA ASN A 390 -55.85 -3.38 -44.15
C ASN A 390 -55.60 -3.86 -45.58
N LEU A 391 -55.69 -3.00 -46.59
CA LEU A 391 -55.36 -3.32 -47.98
C LEU A 391 -53.86 -3.59 -48.17
N LYS A 392 -52.96 -2.83 -47.51
CA LYS A 392 -51.52 -3.13 -47.53
C LYS A 392 -51.21 -4.50 -46.91
N ILE A 393 -51.84 -4.82 -45.78
CA ILE A 393 -51.69 -6.12 -45.10
C ILE A 393 -52.26 -7.26 -45.97
N LEU A 394 -53.37 -7.02 -46.67
CA LEU A 394 -53.97 -7.99 -47.59
C LEU A 394 -53.15 -8.17 -48.87
N ASP A 395 -52.54 -7.11 -49.42
CA ASP A 395 -51.66 -7.19 -50.59
C ASP A 395 -50.38 -7.99 -50.29
N GLU A 396 -49.79 -7.82 -49.11
CA GLU A 396 -48.68 -8.65 -48.64
C GLU A 396 -49.09 -10.13 -48.52
N LYS A 397 -50.29 -10.41 -47.96
CA LYS A 397 -50.86 -11.77 -47.90
C LYS A 397 -51.23 -12.34 -49.27
N ILE A 398 -51.64 -11.52 -50.24
CA ILE A 398 -51.95 -11.96 -51.61
C ILE A 398 -50.67 -12.32 -52.36
N ILE A 399 -49.57 -11.58 -52.15
CA ILE A 399 -48.26 -11.92 -52.71
C ILE A 399 -47.75 -13.25 -52.14
N GLU A 400 -47.94 -13.48 -50.85
CA GLU A 400 -47.58 -14.73 -50.18
C GLU A 400 -48.45 -15.90 -50.67
N ASN A 401 -49.78 -15.71 -50.76
CA ASN A 401 -50.70 -16.72 -51.28
C ASN A 401 -50.53 -17.01 -52.78
N LYS A 402 -50.10 -16.04 -53.61
CA LYS A 402 -49.76 -16.27 -55.03
C LYS A 402 -48.51 -17.14 -55.21
N LYS A 403 -47.52 -17.02 -54.31
CA LYS A 403 -46.36 -17.94 -54.27
C LYS A 403 -46.79 -19.34 -53.86
N ASP A 404 -47.69 -19.45 -52.89
CA ASP A 404 -48.16 -20.74 -52.37
C ASP A 404 -49.09 -21.49 -53.35
N LEU A 405 -49.90 -20.75 -54.13
CA LEU A 405 -50.75 -21.29 -55.22
C LEU A 405 -49.93 -21.84 -56.40
N LYS A 406 -48.79 -21.23 -56.75
CA LYS A 406 -47.87 -21.77 -57.77
C LYS A 406 -47.28 -23.11 -57.33
N ASN A 407 -46.88 -23.23 -56.06
CA ASN A 407 -46.34 -24.47 -55.49
C ASN A 407 -47.38 -25.59 -55.39
N LYS A 408 -48.64 -25.26 -55.05
CA LYS A 408 -49.74 -26.24 -54.99
C LYS A 408 -50.22 -26.70 -56.38
N ARG A 409 -50.18 -25.84 -57.41
CA ARG A 409 -50.47 -26.24 -58.81
C ARG A 409 -49.45 -27.24 -59.37
N PHE A 410 -48.16 -27.05 -59.08
CA PHE A 410 -47.09 -27.96 -59.49
C PHE A 410 -47.21 -29.36 -58.83
N LYS A 411 -47.69 -29.41 -57.58
CA LYS A 411 -48.00 -30.67 -56.89
C LYS A 411 -49.26 -31.35 -57.45
N ARG A 412 -50.26 -30.58 -57.88
CA ARG A 412 -51.52 -31.12 -58.45
C ARG A 412 -51.31 -31.79 -59.82
N GLU A 413 -50.43 -31.27 -60.66
CA GLU A 413 -50.08 -31.91 -61.95
C GLU A 413 -49.33 -33.24 -61.78
N LYS A 414 -48.53 -33.40 -60.73
CA LYS A 414 -47.91 -34.69 -60.37
C LYS A 414 -48.93 -35.71 -59.86
N ILE A 415 -49.92 -35.27 -59.09
CA ILE A 415 -50.96 -36.14 -58.50
C ILE A 415 -51.99 -36.59 -59.55
N ASN A 416 -52.38 -35.71 -60.48
CA ASN A 416 -53.32 -36.06 -61.56
C ASN A 416 -52.74 -37.07 -62.57
N ARG A 417 -51.41 -37.12 -62.75
CA ARG A 417 -50.74 -38.18 -63.54
C ARG A 417 -50.69 -39.54 -62.82
N PHE A 418 -50.86 -39.56 -61.50
CA PHE A 418 -50.82 -40.78 -60.69
C PHE A 418 -52.22 -41.41 -60.51
N LEU A 419 -53.25 -40.57 -60.38
CA LEU A 419 -54.64 -41.02 -60.21
C LEU A 419 -55.29 -41.57 -61.50
N SER A 420 -54.79 -41.23 -62.68
CA SER A 420 -55.26 -41.79 -63.95
C SER A 420 -54.76 -43.23 -64.22
N LYS A 421 -53.94 -43.81 -63.33
CA LYS A 421 -53.33 -45.14 -63.53
C LYS A 421 -53.90 -46.27 -62.68
N ASN A 422 -54.64 -46.01 -61.59
CA ASN A 422 -55.02 -47.07 -60.64
C ASN A 422 -56.47 -46.91 -60.13
N GLU A 423 -57.43 -47.51 -60.83
CA GLU A 423 -58.88 -47.47 -60.54
C GLU A 423 -59.40 -48.48 -59.48
N ASN A 424 -58.54 -49.33 -58.89
CA ASN A 424 -58.98 -50.48 -58.08
C ASN A 424 -58.68 -50.36 -56.56
N LEU A 425 -59.15 -49.31 -55.87
CA LEU A 425 -58.99 -49.19 -54.41
C LEU A 425 -60.32 -49.23 -53.63
N LYS A 426 -61.18 -50.21 -53.95
CA LYS A 426 -62.45 -50.48 -53.25
C LYS A 426 -62.29 -51.29 -51.94
N GLU A 427 -61.09 -51.68 -51.51
CA GLU A 427 -60.88 -52.52 -50.31
C GLU A 427 -60.65 -51.77 -48.98
N ILE A 428 -60.82 -50.44 -48.95
CA ILE A 428 -60.41 -49.59 -47.82
C ILE A 428 -61.33 -49.69 -46.58
N GLU A 429 -62.42 -50.45 -46.64
CA GLU A 429 -63.37 -50.58 -45.53
C GLU A 429 -62.79 -51.34 -44.31
N LYS A 430 -61.80 -52.23 -44.51
CA LYS A 430 -61.27 -53.09 -43.42
C LYS A 430 -60.29 -52.42 -42.44
N ASN A 431 -59.80 -51.21 -42.72
CA ASN A 431 -58.72 -50.58 -41.92
C ASN A 431 -59.16 -49.47 -40.95
N LEU A 432 -60.46 -49.25 -40.77
CA LEU A 432 -61.01 -48.19 -39.88
C LEU A 432 -60.53 -48.28 -38.42
N ILE A 433 -60.13 -49.47 -37.95
CA ILE A 433 -59.62 -49.68 -36.59
C ILE A 433 -58.14 -49.26 -36.45
N SER A 434 -57.32 -49.36 -37.51
CA SER A 434 -55.94 -48.86 -37.47
C SER A 434 -55.91 -47.33 -37.50
N TRP A 435 -56.84 -46.70 -38.21
CA TRP A 435 -56.96 -45.24 -38.30
C TRP A 435 -57.33 -44.57 -36.99
N LYS A 436 -58.12 -45.23 -36.13
CA LYS A 436 -58.44 -44.68 -34.80
C LYS A 436 -57.20 -44.62 -33.89
N ASN A 437 -56.31 -45.61 -34.00
CA ASN A 437 -55.04 -45.64 -33.28
C ASN A 437 -54.01 -44.68 -33.87
N GLU A 438 -53.97 -44.51 -35.20
CA GLU A 438 -53.14 -43.51 -35.87
C GLU A 438 -53.58 -42.08 -35.55
N ILE A 439 -54.88 -41.80 -35.46
CA ILE A 439 -55.40 -40.47 -35.07
C ILE A 439 -55.00 -40.13 -33.63
N LEU A 440 -55.03 -41.09 -32.71
CA LEU A 440 -54.59 -40.89 -31.32
C LEU A 440 -53.07 -40.69 -31.24
N PHE A 441 -52.31 -41.38 -32.08
CA PHE A 441 -50.87 -41.20 -32.24
C PHE A 441 -50.51 -39.83 -32.85
N ILE A 442 -51.26 -39.37 -33.85
CA ILE A 442 -51.12 -38.04 -34.47
C ILE A 442 -51.48 -36.94 -33.47
N LYS A 443 -52.52 -37.12 -32.65
CA LYS A 443 -52.91 -36.14 -31.62
C LYS A 443 -51.83 -36.00 -30.53
N ASN A 444 -51.27 -37.12 -30.06
CA ASN A 444 -50.14 -37.11 -29.13
C ASN A 444 -48.85 -36.56 -29.77
N ASN A 445 -48.64 -36.76 -31.06
CA ASN A 445 -47.51 -36.17 -31.77
C ASN A 445 -47.71 -34.66 -32.00
N LEU A 446 -48.93 -34.18 -32.22
CA LEU A 446 -49.24 -32.75 -32.28
C LEU A 446 -49.00 -32.05 -30.96
N ILE A 447 -49.39 -32.67 -29.83
CA ILE A 447 -49.08 -32.16 -28.48
C ILE A 447 -47.56 -32.16 -28.23
N LYS A 448 -46.85 -33.23 -28.62
CA LYS A 448 -45.38 -33.26 -28.55
C LYS A 448 -44.71 -32.25 -29.47
N ILE A 449 -45.32 -31.92 -30.61
CA ILE A 449 -44.83 -30.89 -31.55
C ILE A 449 -45.10 -29.51 -30.96
N SER A 450 -46.28 -29.24 -30.38
CA SER A 450 -46.54 -27.97 -29.70
C SER A 450 -45.66 -27.77 -28.47
N ASP A 451 -45.40 -28.82 -27.70
CA ASP A 451 -44.48 -28.77 -26.55
C ASP A 451 -43.04 -28.53 -27.02
N LYS A 452 -42.65 -29.11 -28.16
CA LYS A 452 -41.35 -28.85 -28.80
C LYS A 452 -41.28 -27.47 -29.41
N GLU A 453 -42.33 -26.93 -30.01
CA GLU A 453 -42.40 -25.57 -30.52
C GLU A 453 -42.33 -24.55 -29.39
N ASN A 454 -43.04 -24.79 -28.28
CA ASN A 454 -42.96 -23.98 -27.07
C ASN A 454 -41.57 -24.07 -26.42
N PHE A 455 -40.96 -25.26 -26.40
CA PHE A 455 -39.58 -25.43 -25.95
C PHE A 455 -38.56 -24.75 -26.86
N ILE A 456 -38.77 -24.78 -28.18
CA ILE A 456 -37.94 -24.08 -29.17
C ILE A 456 -38.13 -22.57 -29.04
N ASN A 457 -39.34 -22.06 -28.84
CA ASN A 457 -39.61 -20.65 -28.62
C ASN A 457 -38.99 -20.17 -27.30
N ASN A 458 -39.13 -20.93 -26.22
CA ASN A 458 -38.45 -20.63 -24.95
C ASN A 458 -36.93 -20.68 -25.08
N LYS A 459 -36.38 -21.62 -25.87
CA LYS A 459 -34.95 -21.63 -26.17
C LYS A 459 -34.52 -20.48 -27.06
N LYS A 460 -35.32 -20.05 -28.05
CA LYS A 460 -35.05 -18.87 -28.87
C LYS A 460 -35.06 -17.59 -28.03
N ILE A 461 -35.99 -17.46 -27.10
CA ILE A 461 -36.04 -16.34 -26.14
C ILE A 461 -34.81 -16.38 -25.23
N ASN A 462 -34.42 -17.56 -24.72
CA ASN A 462 -33.21 -17.71 -23.92
C ASN A 462 -31.93 -17.45 -24.72
N ILE A 463 -31.88 -17.83 -26.00
CA ILE A 463 -30.76 -17.52 -26.90
C ILE A 463 -30.69 -16.01 -27.14
N SER A 464 -31.80 -15.33 -27.43
CA SER A 464 -31.83 -13.87 -27.58
C SER A 464 -31.44 -13.14 -26.29
N ASN A 465 -31.87 -13.62 -25.12
CA ASN A 465 -31.45 -13.07 -23.84
C ASN A 465 -29.97 -13.32 -23.56
N ASN A 466 -29.44 -14.49 -23.95
CA ASN A 466 -28.02 -14.78 -23.85
C ASN A 466 -27.19 -13.98 -24.85
N GLU A 467 -27.67 -13.73 -26.07
CA GLU A 467 -27.03 -12.84 -27.05
C GLU A 467 -26.95 -11.41 -26.51
N LYS A 468 -28.04 -10.88 -25.93
CA LYS A 468 -28.02 -9.58 -25.24
C LYS A 468 -27.06 -9.55 -24.05
N ASN A 469 -27.02 -10.62 -23.25
CA ASN A 469 -26.07 -10.73 -22.15
C ASN A 469 -24.63 -10.81 -22.65
N ILE A 470 -24.36 -11.53 -23.73
CA ILE A 470 -23.05 -11.61 -24.38
C ILE A 470 -22.65 -10.23 -24.90
N GLU A 471 -23.52 -9.47 -25.58
CA GLU A 471 -23.23 -8.09 -25.99
C GLU A 471 -22.91 -7.18 -24.78
N ILE A 472 -23.61 -7.35 -23.65
CA ILE A 472 -23.32 -6.61 -22.41
C ILE A 472 -21.96 -7.01 -21.84
N TYR A 473 -21.63 -8.30 -21.84
CA TYR A 473 -20.34 -8.81 -21.38
C TYR A 473 -19.19 -8.42 -22.31
N GLU A 474 -19.42 -8.39 -23.63
CA GLU A 474 -18.46 -7.91 -24.63
C GLU A 474 -18.22 -6.41 -24.48
N LYS A 475 -19.26 -5.60 -24.26
CA LYS A 475 -19.09 -4.17 -23.95
C LYS A 475 -18.32 -3.94 -22.65
N LYS A 476 -18.62 -4.71 -21.60
CA LYS A 476 -17.85 -4.67 -20.33
C LYS A 476 -16.42 -5.15 -20.52
N PHE A 477 -16.20 -6.17 -21.34
CA PHE A 477 -14.88 -6.69 -21.66
C PHE A 477 -14.06 -5.65 -22.44
N PHE A 478 -14.62 -5.01 -23.46
CA PHE A 478 -13.97 -3.92 -24.19
C PHE A 478 -13.64 -2.73 -23.28
N GLN A 479 -14.57 -2.30 -22.40
CA GLN A 479 -14.27 -1.25 -21.41
C GLN A 479 -13.14 -1.64 -20.46
N LYS A 480 -13.15 -2.86 -19.93
CA LYS A 480 -12.08 -3.39 -19.07
C LYS A 480 -10.75 -3.49 -19.81
N ASN A 481 -10.79 -3.86 -21.10
CA ASN A 481 -9.59 -4.01 -21.91
C ASN A 481 -8.99 -2.63 -22.25
N ASP A 482 -9.82 -1.61 -22.49
CA ASP A 482 -9.39 -0.22 -22.63
C ASP A 482 -8.80 0.35 -21.33
N GLU A 483 -9.39 0.01 -20.17
CA GLU A 483 -8.81 0.35 -18.86
C GLU A 483 -7.45 -0.32 -18.67
N ILE A 484 -7.31 -1.60 -19.02
CA ILE A 484 -6.04 -2.33 -18.99
C ILE A 484 -5.03 -1.71 -19.96
N PHE A 485 -5.45 -1.28 -21.14
CA PHE A 485 -4.56 -0.64 -22.13
C PHE A 485 -4.03 0.71 -21.61
N LYS A 486 -4.90 1.52 -20.98
CA LYS A 486 -4.50 2.77 -20.31
C LYS A 486 -3.55 2.52 -19.15
N LEU A 487 -3.84 1.53 -18.30
CA LEU A 487 -2.96 1.11 -17.20
C LEU A 487 -1.61 0.61 -17.72
N ASN A 488 -1.58 -0.14 -18.82
CA ASN A 488 -0.34 -0.59 -19.45
C ASN A 488 0.47 0.57 -20.05
N GLU A 489 -0.17 1.59 -20.63
CA GLU A 489 0.51 2.82 -21.04
C GLU A 489 1.10 3.58 -19.85
N GLU A 490 0.36 3.68 -18.73
CA GLU A 490 0.86 4.31 -17.51
C GLU A 490 2.02 3.51 -16.91
N ILE A 491 1.92 2.18 -16.88
CA ILE A 491 3.01 1.29 -16.45
C ILE A 491 4.22 1.46 -17.36
N LEU A 492 4.05 1.53 -18.68
CA LEU A 492 5.16 1.78 -19.62
C LEU A 492 5.82 3.15 -19.41
N LYS A 493 5.03 4.19 -19.13
CA LYS A 493 5.56 5.52 -18.74
C LYS A 493 6.33 5.44 -17.42
N ILE A 494 5.82 4.71 -16.43
CA ILE A 494 6.48 4.49 -15.14
C ILE A 494 7.77 3.68 -15.32
N ILE A 495 7.77 2.61 -16.13
CA ILE A 495 8.95 1.81 -16.46
C ILE A 495 10.00 2.67 -17.17
N GLN A 496 9.62 3.51 -18.14
CA GLN A 496 10.54 4.46 -18.77
C GLN A 496 11.13 5.49 -17.79
N ILE A 497 10.34 5.92 -16.79
CA ILE A 497 10.83 6.79 -15.70
C ILE A 497 11.80 6.03 -14.79
N ILE A 498 11.53 4.76 -14.49
CA ILE A 498 12.39 3.88 -13.67
C ILE A 498 13.69 3.55 -14.40
N GLU A 499 13.66 3.26 -15.70
CA GLU A 499 14.85 3.02 -16.52
C GLU A 499 15.73 4.28 -16.66
N LYS A 500 15.12 5.47 -16.77
CA LYS A 500 15.86 6.75 -16.71
C LYS A 500 16.47 7.01 -15.34
N ASN A 501 15.83 6.54 -14.26
CA ASN A 501 16.28 6.70 -12.87
C ASN A 501 16.81 5.37 -12.31
N ASN A 502 17.80 4.79 -12.99
CA ASN A 502 18.38 3.51 -12.62
C ASN A 502 18.90 3.55 -11.16
N PHE A 503 18.20 2.85 -10.26
CA PHE A 503 18.41 2.91 -8.81
C PHE A 503 19.84 2.51 -8.42
N GLU A 504 20.48 1.61 -9.18
CA GLU A 504 21.87 1.22 -8.99
C GLU A 504 22.87 2.34 -9.32
N ASN A 505 22.57 3.17 -10.33
CA ASN A 505 23.38 4.36 -10.63
C ASN A 505 23.21 5.43 -9.54
N LEU A 506 22.00 5.61 -9.02
CA LEU A 506 21.75 6.55 -7.92
C LEU A 506 22.34 6.06 -6.59
N ILE A 507 22.33 4.76 -6.32
CA ILE A 507 22.99 4.18 -5.13
C ILE A 507 24.51 4.29 -5.25
N SER A 508 25.09 3.98 -6.41
CA SER A 508 26.53 4.12 -6.62
C SER A 508 26.98 5.59 -6.60
N GLU A 509 26.16 6.51 -7.09
CA GLU A 509 26.39 7.95 -6.98
C GLU A 509 26.22 8.44 -5.53
N LYS A 510 25.20 7.97 -4.80
CA LYS A 510 25.01 8.24 -3.37
C LYS A 510 26.17 7.72 -2.54
N ASP A 511 26.67 6.53 -2.82
CA ASP A 511 27.84 5.95 -2.14
C ASP A 511 29.12 6.70 -2.48
N PHE A 512 29.27 7.14 -3.73
CA PHE A 512 30.37 8.01 -4.13
C PHE A 512 30.32 9.37 -3.43
N LEU A 513 29.13 9.99 -3.35
CA LEU A 513 28.90 11.24 -2.65
C LEU A 513 29.08 11.10 -1.15
N ASN A 514 28.65 10.00 -0.53
CA ASN A 514 28.88 9.70 0.88
C ASN A 514 30.37 9.49 1.19
N LYS A 515 31.10 8.73 0.36
CA LYS A 515 32.57 8.60 0.48
C LYS A 515 33.25 9.96 0.35
N ASN A 516 32.78 10.82 -0.55
CA ASN A 516 33.29 12.19 -0.68
C ASN A 516 32.95 13.04 0.53
N LYS A 517 31.71 12.98 1.06
CA LYS A 517 31.27 13.69 2.27
C LYS A 517 32.12 13.31 3.49
N ILE A 518 32.37 12.02 3.71
CA ILE A 518 33.26 11.54 4.78
C ILE A 518 34.67 12.08 4.60
N SER A 519 35.20 12.07 3.37
CA SER A 519 36.53 12.61 3.10
C SER A 519 36.62 14.14 3.29
N LEU A 520 35.55 14.88 2.96
CA LEU A 520 35.44 16.32 3.14
C LEU A 520 35.31 16.68 4.62
N ASN A 521 34.52 15.92 5.39
CA ASN A 521 34.43 16.10 6.84
C ASN A 521 35.77 15.84 7.53
N LYS A 522 36.50 14.80 7.14
CA LYS A 522 37.88 14.56 7.63
C LYS A 522 38.81 15.74 7.30
N ILE A 523 38.71 16.31 6.10
CA ILE A 523 39.49 17.51 5.72
C ILE A 523 39.07 18.73 6.53
N LEU A 524 37.76 18.90 6.78
CA LEU A 524 37.23 20.02 7.55
C LEU A 524 37.77 19.98 8.99
N ILE A 525 37.71 18.81 9.65
CA ILE A 525 38.28 18.60 10.99
C ILE A 525 39.78 18.86 10.99
N LEU A 526 40.53 18.27 10.04
CA LEU A 526 41.98 18.52 9.93
C LEU A 526 42.30 20.00 9.70
N SER A 527 41.46 20.74 8.96
CA SER A 527 41.63 22.17 8.70
C SER A 527 41.30 23.03 9.93
N LYS A 528 40.30 22.66 10.72
CA LYS A 528 39.98 23.31 12.00
C LYS A 528 41.13 23.13 12.99
N ASN A 529 41.59 21.89 13.19
CA ASN A 529 42.72 21.58 14.07
C ASN A 529 43.99 22.31 13.59
N TYR A 530 44.23 22.37 12.28
CA TYR A 530 45.35 23.13 11.73
C TYR A 530 45.29 24.63 12.03
N LYS A 531 44.10 25.25 11.95
CA LYS A 531 43.90 26.66 12.32
C LYS A 531 44.10 26.89 13.81
N GLU A 532 43.56 26.00 14.66
CA GLU A 532 43.74 26.07 16.12
C GLU A 532 45.21 25.96 16.52
N PHE A 533 45.95 25.00 15.96
CA PHE A 533 47.39 24.87 16.23
C PHE A 533 48.19 26.07 15.71
N LEU A 534 47.82 26.67 14.56
CA LEU A 534 48.44 27.90 14.10
C LEU A 534 48.19 29.07 15.05
N LEU A 535 46.97 29.21 15.56
CA LEU A 535 46.61 30.24 16.53
C LEU A 535 47.38 30.04 17.86
N LYS A 536 47.40 28.80 18.37
CA LYS A 536 48.16 28.42 19.56
C LYS A 536 49.66 28.70 19.40
N ASN A 537 50.24 28.39 18.24
CA ASN A 537 51.64 28.71 17.93
C ASN A 537 51.91 30.22 17.91
N LYS A 538 51.00 31.01 17.31
CA LYS A 538 51.11 32.48 17.30
C LYS A 538 51.06 33.04 18.72
N ASN A 539 50.13 32.57 19.55
CA ASN A 539 49.97 33.01 20.94
C ASN A 539 51.20 32.64 21.79
N LEU A 540 51.68 31.40 21.70
CA LEU A 540 52.88 30.97 22.42
C LEU A 540 54.13 31.75 22.01
N LYS A 541 54.28 32.13 20.73
CA LYS A 541 55.37 33.03 20.28
C LYS A 541 55.26 34.43 20.91
N ILE A 542 54.05 34.98 20.99
CA ILE A 542 53.80 36.28 21.62
C ILE A 542 54.13 36.20 23.11
N GLU A 543 53.68 35.16 23.81
CA GLU A 543 53.99 34.96 25.23
C GLU A 543 55.49 34.77 25.48
N LYS A 544 56.17 33.99 24.65
CA LYS A 544 57.63 33.81 24.72
C LYS A 544 58.33 35.17 24.62
N ASN A 545 57.96 36.01 23.65
CA ASN A 545 58.55 37.35 23.50
C ASN A 545 58.25 38.24 24.71
N LYS A 546 57.03 38.19 25.26
CA LYS A 546 56.70 38.91 26.50
C LYS A 546 57.56 38.45 27.69
N PHE A 547 57.83 37.15 27.81
CA PHE A 547 58.69 36.64 28.88
C PHE A 547 60.16 36.99 28.66
N LEU A 548 60.64 37.03 27.41
CA LEU A 548 62.00 37.49 27.07
C LEU A 548 62.19 38.96 27.47
N ILE A 549 61.26 39.84 27.09
CA ILE A 549 61.32 41.26 27.47
C ILE A 549 61.36 41.41 29.00
N LYS A 550 60.48 40.71 29.73
CA LYS A 550 60.49 40.72 31.20
C LYS A 550 61.76 40.12 31.81
N LYS A 551 62.40 39.15 31.14
CA LYS A 551 63.67 38.58 31.58
C LYS A 551 64.77 39.63 31.46
N ASP A 552 64.79 40.37 30.36
CA ASP A 552 65.76 41.43 30.10
C ASP A 552 65.59 42.60 31.09
N GLU A 553 64.35 43.03 31.36
CA GLU A 553 64.04 44.04 32.40
C GLU A 553 64.56 43.63 33.79
N ILE A 554 64.27 42.40 34.22
CA ILE A 554 64.74 41.90 35.53
C ILE A 554 66.26 41.74 35.55
N PHE A 555 66.87 41.42 34.41
CA PHE A 555 68.32 41.29 34.29
C PHE A 555 69.02 42.65 34.41
N GLU A 556 68.44 43.71 33.84
CA GLU A 556 68.91 45.09 34.04
C GLU A 556 68.75 45.52 35.51
N ASP A 557 67.61 45.24 36.14
CA ASP A 557 67.41 45.49 37.57
C ASP A 557 68.45 44.77 38.43
N LEU A 558 68.75 43.51 38.13
CA LEU A 558 69.78 42.73 38.82
C LEU A 558 71.17 43.35 38.65
N LYS A 559 71.55 43.75 37.44
CA LYS A 559 72.82 44.48 37.20
C LYS A 559 72.90 45.75 38.03
N ASN A 560 71.82 46.53 38.06
CA ASN A 560 71.74 47.77 38.83
C ASN A 560 71.83 47.50 40.35
N PHE A 561 71.18 46.46 40.86
CA PHE A 561 71.31 46.09 42.28
C PHE A 561 72.71 45.60 42.63
N ILE A 562 73.34 44.77 41.80
CA ILE A 562 74.72 44.30 42.02
C ILE A 562 75.70 45.48 42.06
N LEU A 563 75.51 46.47 41.17
CA LEU A 563 76.33 47.67 41.14
C LEU A 563 76.14 48.53 42.41
N LYS A 564 74.88 48.77 42.82
CA LYS A 564 74.56 49.49 44.07
C LYS A 564 75.04 48.77 45.32
N ILE A 565 75.02 47.44 45.34
CA ILE A 565 75.58 46.62 46.42
C ILE A 565 77.09 46.80 46.48
N LYS A 566 77.79 46.82 45.34
CA LYS A 566 79.23 47.04 45.27
C LYS A 566 79.62 48.43 45.80
N GLU A 567 78.86 49.46 45.42
CA GLU A 567 79.04 50.84 45.93
C GLU A 567 78.74 50.94 47.43
N SER A 568 77.62 50.35 47.88
CA SER A 568 77.22 50.37 49.29
C SER A 568 78.20 49.59 50.18
N LYS A 569 78.78 48.49 49.69
CA LYS A 569 79.84 47.74 50.40
C LYS A 569 81.11 48.58 50.56
N LYS A 570 81.58 49.24 49.49
CA LYS A 570 82.73 50.15 49.58
C LYS A 570 82.47 51.29 50.56
N SER A 571 81.31 51.93 50.45
CA SER A 571 80.90 53.01 51.36
C SER A 571 80.78 52.55 52.81
N LEU A 572 80.42 51.28 53.05
CA LEU A 572 80.40 50.68 54.37
C LEU A 572 81.83 50.38 54.88
N GLU A 573 82.71 49.82 54.04
CA GLU A 573 84.11 49.60 54.40
C GLU A 573 84.82 50.93 54.74
N ASP A 574 84.52 52.00 54.02
CA ASP A 574 85.06 53.33 54.27
C ASP A 574 84.57 53.89 55.62
N ILE A 575 83.27 53.80 55.93
CA ILE A 575 82.74 54.27 57.22
C ILE A 575 83.20 53.38 58.39
N GLU A 576 83.36 52.07 58.17
CA GLU A 576 83.89 51.13 59.17
C GLU A 576 85.34 51.48 59.51
N LYS A 577 86.18 51.77 58.50
CA LYS A 577 87.56 52.27 58.73
C LYS A 577 87.58 53.60 59.47
N ILE A 578 86.70 54.55 59.10
CA ILE A 578 86.59 55.83 59.81
C ILE A 578 86.19 55.59 61.27
N PHE A 579 85.19 54.75 61.51
CA PHE A 579 84.73 54.40 62.85
C PHE A 579 85.82 53.69 63.68
N GLU A 580 86.59 52.77 63.08
CA GLU A 580 87.74 52.13 63.73
C GLU A 580 88.85 53.13 64.08
N LEU A 581 89.16 54.07 63.17
CA LEU A 581 90.11 55.14 63.42
C LEU A 581 89.61 56.08 64.53
N GLU A 582 88.32 56.41 64.56
CA GLU A 582 87.71 57.21 65.63
C GLU A 582 87.72 56.47 66.97
N LEU A 583 87.48 55.15 66.99
CA LEU A 583 87.63 54.33 68.20
C LEU A 583 89.08 54.31 68.69
N LYS A 584 90.06 54.20 67.79
CA LYS A 584 91.48 54.32 68.12
C LYS A 584 91.81 55.72 68.64
N ILE A 585 91.30 56.78 68.01
CA ILE A 585 91.47 58.16 68.49
C ILE A 585 90.84 58.34 69.88
N LYS A 586 89.64 57.82 70.13
CA LYS A 586 88.98 57.85 71.45
C LYS A 586 89.80 57.13 72.53
N ASN A 587 90.42 55.99 72.19
CA ASN A 587 91.33 55.28 73.09
C ASN A 587 92.61 56.09 73.35
N LEU A 588 93.14 56.78 72.34
CA LEU A 588 94.31 57.67 72.45
C LEU A 588 93.99 59.04 73.11
N GLU A 589 92.73 59.50 73.08
CA GLU A 589 92.27 60.68 73.82
C GLU A 589 92.35 60.48 75.34
N LYS A 590 92.14 59.25 75.82
CA LYS A 590 92.36 58.90 77.23
C LYS A 590 93.83 59.08 77.62
N GLU A 591 94.76 58.65 76.76
CA GLU A 591 96.20 58.84 76.95
C GLU A 591 96.61 60.32 76.81
N ARG A 592 95.97 61.08 75.90
CA ARG A 592 96.20 62.53 75.75
C ARG A 592 95.84 63.35 76.99
N LYS A 593 94.84 62.93 77.77
CA LYS A 593 94.47 63.60 79.05
C LYS A 593 95.55 63.48 80.13
N ASN A 594 96.49 62.54 79.98
CA ASN A 594 97.61 62.37 80.91
C ASN A 594 98.83 63.26 80.56
N LEU A 595 98.76 64.08 79.49
CA LEU A 595 99.83 65.00 79.11
C LEU A 595 99.82 66.26 79.99
N LYS A 596 100.92 66.50 80.71
CA LYS A 596 101.19 67.74 81.45
C LYS A 596 102.19 68.62 80.71
N LYS A 597 102.12 69.93 80.90
CA LYS A 597 103.04 70.90 80.29
C LYS A 597 104.47 70.65 80.81
N ASP A 598 105.44 70.51 79.91
CA ASP A 598 106.89 70.29 80.15
C ASP A 598 107.38 68.88 80.56
N GLU A 599 106.51 67.86 80.59
CA GLU A 599 106.90 66.45 80.77
C GLU A 599 107.01 65.71 79.42
N ALA A 600 107.94 64.74 79.32
CA ALA A 600 108.15 63.97 78.09
C ALA A 600 106.97 63.01 77.84
N CYS A 601 106.39 63.05 76.65
CA CYS A 601 105.30 62.17 76.26
C CYS A 601 105.74 60.68 76.25
N VAL A 602 104.94 59.80 76.87
CA VAL A 602 105.22 58.36 77.00
C VAL A 602 105.25 57.62 75.64
N LEU A 603 104.63 58.19 74.60
CA LEU A 603 104.56 57.59 73.26
C LEU A 603 105.60 58.12 72.26
N CYS A 604 106.09 59.37 72.41
CA CYS A 604 106.98 59.99 71.41
C CYS A 604 108.16 60.81 71.98
N GLY A 605 108.26 61.00 73.30
CA GLY A 605 109.40 61.65 73.96
C GLY A 605 109.53 63.18 73.78
N SER A 606 108.65 63.83 73.01
CA SER A 606 108.69 65.29 72.79
C SER A 606 108.09 66.09 73.96
N LYS A 607 108.62 67.29 74.21
CA LYS A 607 108.18 68.22 75.27
C LYS A 607 107.27 69.36 74.77
N ILE A 608 107.05 69.49 73.45
CA ILE A 608 106.30 70.61 72.85
C ILE A 608 105.16 70.08 71.98
N HIS A 609 103.93 70.53 72.25
CA HIS A 609 102.71 70.10 71.57
C HIS A 609 101.85 71.32 71.14
N PRO A 610 102.06 71.89 69.93
CA PRO A 610 101.44 73.16 69.51
C PRO A 610 99.94 73.12 69.15
N LEU A 611 99.33 71.93 69.08
CA LEU A 611 97.98 71.73 68.51
C LEU A 611 96.94 71.23 69.52
N ILE A 612 97.23 71.24 70.83
CA ILE A 612 96.34 70.71 71.89
C ILE A 612 94.94 71.35 71.86
N GLU A 613 94.83 72.63 71.54
CA GLU A 613 93.55 73.36 71.57
C GLU A 613 92.73 73.25 70.27
N LYS A 614 93.31 72.79 69.15
CA LYS A 614 92.65 72.74 67.83
C LYS A 614 91.98 71.41 67.49
N TYR A 615 92.09 70.39 68.33
CA TYR A 615 91.39 69.12 68.10
C TYR A 615 89.98 69.21 68.69
N GLU A 616 89.01 69.65 67.87
CA GLU A 616 87.59 69.59 68.21
C GLU A 616 87.14 68.15 68.50
N LYS A 617 86.22 68.01 69.47
CA LYS A 617 85.61 66.75 69.92
C LYS A 617 85.03 65.96 68.75
N ILE A 618 85.66 64.85 68.39
CA ILE A 618 85.10 63.89 67.44
C ILE A 618 83.99 63.10 68.15
N SER A 619 82.73 63.26 67.71
CA SER A 619 81.57 62.63 68.35
C SER A 619 81.24 61.27 67.72
N ILE A 620 81.67 60.17 68.37
CA ILE A 620 81.44 58.77 67.95
C ILE A 620 79.95 58.44 67.64
N SER A 621 78.99 59.14 68.26
CA SER A 621 77.56 58.86 68.08
C SER A 621 77.02 59.16 66.66
N LYS A 622 77.62 60.08 65.92
CA LYS A 622 77.16 60.43 64.56
C LYS A 622 77.61 59.39 63.54
N THR A 623 78.87 58.99 63.61
CA THR A 623 79.48 57.95 62.78
C THR A 623 78.89 56.56 63.06
N GLU A 624 78.55 56.23 64.30
CA GLU A 624 77.84 55.00 64.65
C GLU A 624 76.45 54.91 64.01
N LYS A 625 75.65 55.99 64.09
CA LYS A 625 74.34 56.08 63.42
C LYS A 625 74.47 56.01 61.90
N GLU A 626 75.50 56.62 61.34
CA GLU A 626 75.73 56.58 59.90
C GLU A 626 76.21 55.20 59.41
N LEU A 627 77.00 54.49 60.22
CA LEU A 627 77.38 53.10 59.99
C LEU A 627 76.15 52.18 60.02
N GLU A 628 75.25 52.35 60.99
CA GLU A 628 74.00 51.59 61.07
C GLU A 628 73.08 51.88 59.88
N ASN A 629 72.96 53.15 59.47
CA ASN A 629 72.23 53.52 58.25
C ASN A 629 72.80 52.89 56.98
N ARG A 630 74.13 52.91 56.80
CA ARG A 630 74.78 52.28 55.64
C ARG A 630 74.63 50.75 55.65
N LYS A 631 74.65 50.10 56.83
CA LYS A 631 74.33 48.67 56.98
C LYS A 631 72.89 48.36 56.58
N ASN A 632 71.93 49.19 56.97
CA ASN A 632 70.53 49.02 56.60
C ASN A 632 70.30 49.18 55.09
N ILE A 633 70.93 50.19 54.46
CA ILE A 633 70.89 50.40 53.00
C ILE A 633 71.45 49.18 52.26
N LEU A 634 72.58 48.63 52.71
CA LEU A 634 73.18 47.43 52.12
C LEU A 634 72.25 46.21 52.26
N ASN A 635 71.68 45.99 53.45
CA ASN A 635 70.74 44.89 53.71
C ASN A 635 69.48 44.99 52.84
N ASP A 636 68.97 46.19 52.61
CA ASP A 636 67.82 46.42 51.73
C ASP A 636 68.14 46.11 50.27
N PHE A 637 69.32 46.46 49.77
CA PHE A 637 69.73 46.08 48.42
C PHE A 637 69.94 44.56 48.28
N LEU A 638 70.52 43.89 49.29
CA LEU A 638 70.65 42.43 49.31
C LEU A 638 69.29 41.71 49.32
N LYS A 639 68.29 42.26 50.03
CA LYS A 639 66.90 41.74 49.97
C LYS A 639 66.28 41.94 48.59
N LYS A 640 66.44 43.12 47.97
CA LYS A 640 65.93 43.43 46.63
C LYS A 640 66.58 42.53 45.56
N GLU A 641 67.88 42.28 45.65
CA GLU A 641 68.60 41.34 44.78
C GLU A 641 68.05 39.91 44.90
N LYS A 642 67.88 39.39 46.13
CA LYS A 642 67.30 38.05 46.35
C LYS A 642 65.89 37.91 45.76
N ILE A 643 65.06 38.95 45.88
CA ILE A 643 63.71 38.97 45.31
C ILE A 643 63.77 38.99 43.78
N ALA A 644 64.63 39.83 43.19
CA ALA A 644 64.83 39.90 41.74
C ALA A 644 65.36 38.58 41.17
N ASN A 645 66.31 37.92 41.84
CA ASN A 645 66.82 36.60 41.45
C ASN A 645 65.73 35.51 41.49
N LYS A 646 64.87 35.51 42.51
CA LYS A 646 63.69 34.61 42.56
C LYS A 646 62.69 34.87 41.43
N LYS A 647 62.52 36.14 41.01
CA LYS A 647 61.66 36.47 39.86
C LYS A 647 62.32 36.03 38.55
N PHE A 648 63.63 36.22 38.40
CA PHE A 648 64.40 35.80 37.24
C PHE A 648 64.29 34.29 36.97
N THR A 649 64.53 33.45 37.99
CA THR A 649 64.40 31.98 37.86
C THR A 649 62.97 31.52 37.54
N LYS A 650 61.96 32.20 38.09
CA LYS A 650 60.54 31.95 37.76
C LYS A 650 60.19 32.31 36.31
N ILE A 651 60.79 33.37 35.75
CA ILE A 651 60.57 33.72 34.33
C ILE A 651 61.34 32.77 33.42
N GLU A 652 62.55 32.36 33.81
CA GLU A 652 63.37 31.43 33.05
C GLU A 652 62.71 30.05 32.91
N THR A 653 62.11 29.53 33.99
CA THR A 653 61.31 28.30 33.95
C THR A 653 60.04 28.44 33.09
N LYS A 654 59.38 29.61 33.10
CA LYS A 654 58.24 29.87 32.19
C LYS A 654 58.67 29.92 30.72
N ILE A 655 59.84 30.48 30.42
CA ILE A 655 60.40 30.50 29.06
C ILE A 655 60.71 29.08 28.58
N SER A 656 61.33 28.24 29.42
CA SER A 656 61.67 26.86 29.04
C SER A 656 60.43 26.01 28.77
N ILE A 657 59.39 26.11 29.61
CA ILE A 657 58.09 25.44 29.39
C ILE A 657 57.45 25.93 28.08
N ASN A 658 57.47 27.24 27.81
CA ASN A 658 56.89 27.78 26.58
C ASN A 658 57.65 27.30 25.32
N ILE A 659 58.98 27.16 25.40
CA ILE A 659 59.79 26.59 24.30
C ILE A 659 59.43 25.12 24.04
N LEU A 660 59.20 24.31 25.08
CA LEU A 660 58.76 22.93 24.93
C LEU A 660 57.38 22.84 24.26
N ASN A 661 56.42 23.63 24.72
CA ASN A 661 55.08 23.71 24.13
C ASN A 661 55.13 24.16 22.66
N LEU A 662 56.03 25.10 22.32
CA LEU A 662 56.25 25.54 20.93
C LEU A 662 56.82 24.41 20.05
N LYS A 663 57.72 23.58 20.57
CA LYS A 663 58.26 22.43 19.82
C LYS A 663 57.15 21.43 19.51
N GLU A 664 56.37 21.05 20.51
CA GLU A 664 55.26 20.09 20.37
C GLU A 664 54.20 20.58 19.36
N VAL A 665 53.77 21.83 19.47
CA VAL A 665 52.80 22.42 18.53
C VAL A 665 53.37 22.47 17.10
N ASN A 666 54.66 22.77 16.92
CA ASN A 666 55.29 22.78 15.59
C ASN A 666 55.39 21.38 14.97
N GLU A 667 55.63 20.33 15.76
CA GLU A 667 55.60 18.95 15.29
C GLU A 667 54.19 18.54 14.85
N ASN A 668 53.17 18.87 15.65
CA ASN A 668 51.77 18.62 15.32
C ASN A 668 51.35 19.33 14.01
N ILE A 669 51.78 20.59 13.82
CA ILE A 669 51.59 21.34 12.56
C ILE A 669 52.30 20.64 11.38
N LYS A 670 53.50 20.10 11.59
CA LYS A 670 54.28 19.38 10.54
C LYS A 670 53.60 18.07 10.14
N ILE A 671 53.06 17.33 11.10
CA ILE A 671 52.30 16.09 10.88
C ILE A 671 51.02 16.39 10.10
N LEU A 672 50.24 17.39 10.53
CA LEU A 672 49.01 17.82 9.85
C LEU A 672 49.28 18.30 8.41
N ARG A 673 50.37 19.04 8.19
CA ARG A 673 50.81 19.44 6.82
C ARG A 673 51.15 18.24 5.94
N LYS A 674 51.82 17.21 6.46
CA LYS A 674 52.12 15.98 5.70
C LYS A 674 50.83 15.25 5.34
N LEU A 675 49.88 15.12 6.27
CA LEU A 675 48.58 14.50 6.03
C LEU A 675 47.79 15.25 4.94
N LEU A 676 47.67 16.58 5.05
CA LEU A 676 47.01 17.43 4.04
C LEU A 676 47.67 17.33 2.66
N LYS A 677 49.01 17.25 2.58
CA LYS A 677 49.74 17.01 1.32
C LYS A 677 49.44 15.63 0.72
N LYS A 678 49.35 14.57 1.55
CA LYS A 678 48.99 13.20 1.12
C LYS A 678 47.58 13.16 0.52
N PHE A 679 46.62 13.87 1.14
CA PHE A 679 45.26 14.02 0.61
C PHE A 679 45.21 14.81 -0.71
N LYS A 680 45.96 15.91 -0.85
CA LYS A 680 46.07 16.65 -2.13
C LYS A 680 46.65 15.79 -3.26
N LYS A 681 47.68 14.97 -2.99
CA LYS A 681 48.25 14.04 -3.98
C LYS A 681 47.24 12.96 -4.42
N ASN A 682 46.46 12.41 -3.48
CA ASN A 682 45.42 11.44 -3.80
C ASN A 682 44.28 12.03 -4.65
N LYS A 683 43.90 13.30 -4.42
CA LYS A 683 42.90 14.00 -5.24
C LYS A 683 43.40 14.26 -6.67
N ARG A 684 44.69 14.57 -6.85
CA ARG A 684 45.32 14.73 -8.19
C ARG A 684 45.45 13.41 -8.96
N LYS A 685 45.82 12.31 -8.30
CA LYS A 685 45.85 10.97 -8.93
C LYS A 685 44.46 10.50 -9.36
N LYS A 686 43.41 10.81 -8.58
CA LYS A 686 42.02 10.46 -8.92
C LYS A 686 41.42 11.31 -10.05
N LYS A 687 41.79 12.60 -10.17
CA LYS A 687 41.39 13.42 -11.34
C LYS A 687 42.01 12.96 -12.66
N LYS A 688 43.21 12.36 -12.64
CA LYS A 688 43.82 11.77 -13.85
C LYS A 688 43.13 10.46 -14.30
N LYS A 689 42.57 9.67 -13.36
CA LYS A 689 41.80 8.45 -13.67
C LYS A 689 40.36 8.69 -14.15
N LYS A 690 39.82 9.91 -14.01
CA LYS A 690 38.49 10.30 -14.57
C LYS A 690 38.60 10.96 -15.95
N LYS A 691 39.81 11.06 -16.51
CA LYS A 691 40.10 11.64 -17.84
C LYS A 691 40.58 10.59 -18.85
N PHE A 692 40.58 9.32 -18.46
CA PHE A 692 40.81 8.16 -19.31
C PHE A 692 39.53 7.33 -19.33
#